data_AF-A0A7Y3FPI4-F1
#
_entry.id   AF-A0A7Y3FPI4-F1
#
_cell.length_a   1.000
_cell.length_b   1.000
_cell.length_c   1.000
_cell.angle_alpha   90.00
_cell.angle_beta   90.00
_cell.angle_gamma   90.00
#
_symmetry.space_group_name_H-M   'P 1'
#
loop_
_entity.id
_entity.type
_entity.pdbx_description
1 polymer ?
#
loop_
_entity_poly.entity_id
_entity_poly.type
_entity_poly.pdbx_seq_one_letter_code
_entity_poly.pdbx_strand_id
1 'polypeptide(L)'
;MAAMSHRFLALVGSVLALTFLNAPTDLAAQISTEDLNGLRHRSIGPANMSGRLVDIAVVEADTRVYYLASATGGVWKTTDNGVRFEPVFESEGTHSVGDVVVHQRDTSVVWVGTGERANRQSSSWGDGVYKSTDGGETWTNMGLAESHHIGRIVMHPDDSDIVYVAAMGHLWGPNPDRGLYKTTDGGETWERVLFVDPLTGAVDVAMDPSDPDVLYAAMYQRQRRPWGFHGGGPGSGLFKSTDGGESWTRLTNAGLDNGLPTGDIGRIGITIYRSDPRILYVSVEQGERFNASTAYEQRLAGIYRSEDRGESWTYQSDWNPRPMYASQPMVDPNDDQRIYMLNSYSYSDDGGVTFTVPREHRTHGDDRFVWVNPHDSNHVIKLDDGGLGISYDRGDHFLYHTALPLSQYYRVSVDMAHPYNIYGGLQDNGSWRGPSQTYRAEGILNEDWNKWGGGDGFLALVDTTENRILYSESQYLGLTRWDMETGEAKDIRPGDPEGHISARRNWTTWPDLDDPFQRLGNAMEPANWDGPYIISPHDSNTLYAGTARLWKSVDRGDTWTSLGDLTTGTDRRSLVIMDQAVDSFVLSLDDGIPYWPTLTALAESEFVAGVLFAGTDDGLVQVSVNDGATWTDVTAAMPGVPEMMWVNQIHASPNVDGRVYVAANNYRNDDYDNYLWRSDDNGRSWRSIVGDLPPERAVRVVREDPRNQNVLYLGTEIGAFWSWNGGQNWVELRGGLPTVAANDLVIHPRDNDLVLATHGRGIYILDQVNALQEMTPQIARSSAHFFSVEAAEQIRYRSEKAHTGNMIFEGENPPAGAIFDFWSSSEDRPVDFAILDADRVAVAEMSHVAGRGMNRVVWDLRHTWEGGGNGAGRGPLVLPGTYIARMIAGDVVAEQTFEVREDSRFDDAPTVRAAYTETLLELWALSTVTSVLAEELRDVVGRLEGRGDALSVSDQVELEIRDLARETGEVSNRARGLYGAVEDWVGPLTSDQADQKVFLEEMLETLESEWDALSAGLAL
;
A
#
# COMPACT_ATOMS: atom_id res chain seq x y z
N MET A 1 92.88 18.37 15.52
CA MET A 1 92.95 17.08 14.81
C MET A 1 92.88 15.97 15.86
N ALA A 2 92.20 14.85 15.56
CA ALA A 2 91.77 13.80 16.52
C ALA A 2 90.75 14.33 17.57
N ALA A 3 89.84 13.53 18.15
CA ALA A 3 89.25 12.22 17.79
C ALA A 3 87.96 12.01 18.66
N MET A 4 87.32 10.83 18.54
CA MET A 4 86.62 10.02 19.58
C MET A 4 86.43 10.63 21.00
N SER A 5 85.36 10.38 21.80
CA SER A 5 84.19 9.50 21.68
C SER A 5 83.29 9.56 22.95
N HIS A 6 81.98 9.27 22.80
CA HIS A 6 81.12 8.47 23.73
C HIS A 6 80.55 9.01 25.08
N ARG A 7 79.20 8.91 25.17
CA ARG A 7 78.30 8.62 26.34
C ARG A 7 78.18 9.68 27.47
N PHE A 8 76.99 10.07 27.94
CA PHE A 8 75.96 9.23 28.62
C PHE A 8 74.52 9.85 28.60
N LEU A 9 73.53 9.09 29.12
CA LEU A 9 72.09 9.38 29.38
C LEU A 9 71.76 10.80 29.94
N ALA A 10 70.56 11.39 29.84
CA ALA A 10 69.22 11.03 29.29
C ALA A 10 68.47 12.36 28.90
N LEU A 11 67.15 12.53 28.69
CA LEU A 11 65.93 11.71 28.90
C LEU A 11 64.76 12.17 27.98
N VAL A 12 63.88 11.21 27.62
CA VAL A 12 62.47 11.29 27.11
C VAL A 12 61.95 12.57 26.46
N GLY A 13 61.57 12.44 25.18
CA GLY A 13 60.77 13.39 24.40
C GLY A 13 60.33 12.79 23.05
N SER A 14 59.76 11.58 23.07
CA SER A 14 59.44 10.83 21.84
C SER A 14 58.13 11.30 21.20
N VAL A 15 58.23 12.07 20.13
CA VAL A 15 57.13 12.30 19.18
C VAL A 15 56.81 10.97 18.49
N LEU A 16 55.66 10.36 18.82
CA LEU A 16 55.09 9.32 17.97
C LEU A 16 54.35 10.01 16.82
N ALA A 17 55.03 10.15 15.69
CA ALA A 17 54.36 10.44 14.44
C ALA A 17 53.60 9.18 14.01
N LEU A 18 52.32 9.06 14.40
CA LEU A 18 51.43 8.12 13.71
C LEU A 18 51.28 8.63 12.27
N THR A 19 51.87 7.91 11.34
CA THR A 19 51.44 7.94 9.95
C THR A 19 49.99 7.47 9.92
N PHE A 20 49.06 8.42 9.76
CA PHE A 20 47.74 8.10 9.25
C PHE A 20 47.94 7.51 7.85
N LEU A 21 48.01 6.18 7.80
CA LEU A 21 47.60 5.44 6.61
C LEU A 21 46.15 5.83 6.40
N ASN A 22 45.92 6.75 5.46
CA ASN A 22 44.65 6.78 4.76
C ASN A 22 44.52 5.41 4.13
N ALA A 23 43.78 4.52 4.79
CA ALA A 23 43.15 3.42 4.08
C ALA A 23 42.39 4.06 2.91
N PRO A 24 42.44 3.47 1.70
CA PRO A 24 41.44 3.86 0.70
C PRO A 24 40.08 3.76 1.38
N THR A 25 39.27 4.81 1.28
CA THR A 25 37.86 4.75 1.62
C THR A 25 37.29 3.61 0.78
N ASP A 26 37.06 2.47 1.44
CA ASP A 26 36.67 1.24 0.79
C ASP A 26 35.30 1.52 0.18
N LEU A 27 35.23 1.64 -1.16
CA LEU A 27 33.94 1.60 -1.82
C LEU A 27 33.38 0.21 -1.51
N ALA A 28 32.42 0.17 -0.59
CA ALA A 28 31.51 -0.95 -0.47
C ALA A 28 30.99 -1.26 -1.89
N ALA A 29 30.85 -2.54 -2.24
CA ALA A 29 30.08 -2.86 -3.44
C ALA A 29 28.65 -2.38 -3.17
N GLN A 30 28.28 -1.28 -3.83
CA GLN A 30 27.00 -0.63 -3.62
C GLN A 30 25.95 -1.48 -4.33
N ILE A 31 25.13 -2.17 -3.54
CA ILE A 31 23.90 -2.80 -4.01
C ILE A 31 22.97 -1.67 -4.46
N SER A 32 22.43 -1.78 -5.67
CA SER A 32 21.41 -0.85 -6.19
C SER A 32 19.99 -1.38 -5.90
N THR A 33 18.98 -0.53 -6.11
CA THR A 33 17.57 -0.92 -6.03
C THR A 33 17.25 -2.10 -6.97
N GLU A 34 17.82 -2.07 -8.18
CA GLU A 34 17.63 -3.09 -9.21
C GLU A 34 18.22 -4.44 -8.80
N ASP A 35 19.32 -4.42 -8.04
CA ASP A 35 19.95 -5.63 -7.49
C ASP A 35 19.02 -6.38 -6.49
N LEU A 36 17.86 -5.83 -6.09
CA LEU A 36 16.88 -6.49 -5.23
C LEU A 36 15.63 -7.01 -5.99
N ASN A 37 15.51 -6.77 -7.30
CA ASN A 37 14.27 -7.05 -8.06
C ASN A 37 13.85 -8.53 -8.10
N GLY A 38 14.76 -9.48 -7.89
CA GLY A 38 14.41 -10.91 -7.79
C GLY A 38 13.67 -11.28 -6.50
N LEU A 39 13.65 -10.41 -5.49
CA LEU A 39 12.88 -10.56 -4.26
C LEU A 39 11.52 -9.87 -4.41
N ARG A 40 10.59 -10.53 -5.12
CA ARG A 40 9.25 -10.01 -5.38
C ARG A 40 8.37 -10.08 -4.13
N HIS A 41 7.80 -8.95 -3.76
CA HIS A 41 6.69 -8.83 -2.81
C HIS A 41 5.38 -9.23 -3.49
N ARG A 42 4.52 -9.95 -2.78
CA ARG A 42 3.19 -10.37 -3.23
C ARG A 42 2.09 -9.53 -2.58
N SER A 43 1.02 -9.22 -3.32
CA SER A 43 -0.11 -8.44 -2.80
C SER A 43 -1.23 -9.36 -2.32
N ILE A 44 -1.77 -9.10 -1.13
CA ILE A 44 -2.79 -9.95 -0.50
C ILE A 44 -4.14 -9.24 -0.23
N GLY A 45 -4.26 -7.97 -0.63
CA GLY A 45 -5.45 -7.15 -0.40
C GLY A 45 -5.51 -6.57 1.02
N PRO A 46 -6.71 -6.37 1.61
CA PRO A 46 -8.04 -6.61 1.04
C PRO A 46 -8.41 -5.58 -0.04
N ALA A 47 -9.37 -5.94 -0.90
CA ALA A 47 -10.01 -5.03 -1.87
C ALA A 47 -11.53 -4.87 -1.63
N ASN A 48 -12.10 -5.61 -0.68
CA ASN A 48 -13.56 -5.75 -0.47
C ASN A 48 -14.28 -4.45 -0.07
N MET A 49 -13.55 -3.52 0.54
CA MET A 49 -13.92 -2.15 0.92
C MET A 49 -13.28 -1.07 0.02
N SER A 50 -12.46 -1.48 -0.96
CA SER A 50 -11.63 -0.63 -1.80
C SER A 50 -10.86 0.43 -0.99
N GLY A 51 -10.95 1.71 -1.37
CA GLY A 51 -10.36 2.86 -0.68
C GLY A 51 -10.61 4.17 -1.44
N ARG A 52 -10.05 5.27 -0.97
CA ARG A 52 -10.42 6.63 -1.41
C ARG A 52 -10.15 6.92 -2.89
N LEU A 53 -11.24 7.14 -3.64
CA LEU A 53 -11.24 7.68 -5.01
C LEU A 53 -11.67 9.15 -5.01
N VAL A 54 -10.95 10.02 -5.74
CA VAL A 54 -11.14 11.49 -5.69
C VAL A 54 -11.63 12.14 -6.98
N ASP A 55 -11.40 11.48 -8.12
CA ASP A 55 -11.79 11.98 -9.45
C ASP A 55 -11.84 10.85 -10.52
N ILE A 56 -12.54 11.09 -11.64
CA ILE A 56 -12.73 10.13 -12.75
C ILE A 56 -12.78 10.82 -14.12
N ALA A 57 -11.99 10.29 -15.07
CA ALA A 57 -12.03 10.67 -16.48
C ALA A 57 -12.68 9.57 -17.32
N VAL A 58 -13.87 9.82 -17.86
CA VAL A 58 -14.55 8.89 -18.80
C VAL A 58 -14.35 9.33 -20.24
N VAL A 59 -14.11 8.39 -21.14
CA VAL A 59 -14.15 8.63 -22.59
C VAL A 59 -15.60 8.62 -23.04
N GLU A 60 -16.17 9.77 -23.38
CA GLU A 60 -17.61 9.90 -23.63
C GLU A 60 -18.07 9.19 -24.91
N ALA A 61 -17.18 9.07 -25.90
CA ALA A 61 -17.42 8.31 -27.12
C ALA A 61 -17.48 6.78 -26.90
N ASP A 62 -16.90 6.28 -25.80
CA ASP A 62 -16.93 4.88 -25.39
C ASP A 62 -16.84 4.76 -23.86
N THR A 63 -17.98 4.89 -23.19
CA THR A 63 -18.06 4.98 -21.71
C THR A 63 -17.62 3.70 -20.98
N ARG A 64 -17.16 2.67 -21.70
CA ARG A 64 -16.50 1.48 -21.14
C ARG A 64 -15.03 1.76 -20.78
N VAL A 65 -14.45 2.84 -21.29
CA VAL A 65 -13.08 3.27 -21.04
C VAL A 65 -13.08 4.46 -20.08
N TYR A 66 -12.47 4.28 -18.90
CA TYR A 66 -12.31 5.36 -17.93
C TYR A 66 -11.10 5.17 -17.01
N TYR A 67 -10.63 6.28 -16.46
CA TYR A 67 -9.51 6.39 -15.53
C TYR A 67 -10.03 6.87 -14.16
N LEU A 68 -9.56 6.24 -13.09
CA LEU A 68 -9.88 6.58 -11.70
C LEU A 68 -8.65 7.15 -11.02
N ALA A 69 -8.75 8.35 -10.45
CA ALA A 69 -7.75 8.91 -9.55
C ALA A 69 -8.04 8.47 -8.11
N SER A 70 -7.07 7.81 -7.48
CA SER A 70 -7.12 7.49 -6.05
C SER A 70 -6.26 8.47 -5.24
N ALA A 71 -6.64 8.77 -4.01
CA ALA A 71 -5.94 9.78 -3.21
C ALA A 71 -4.48 9.43 -2.93
N THR A 72 -4.17 8.14 -2.76
CA THR A 72 -2.85 7.61 -2.39
C THR A 72 -2.56 6.20 -2.96
N GLY A 73 -3.17 5.82 -4.08
CA GLY A 73 -2.98 4.51 -4.74
C GLY A 73 -2.76 4.60 -6.25
N GLY A 74 -2.31 5.77 -6.73
CA GLY A 74 -2.11 6.04 -8.16
C GLY A 74 -3.39 6.19 -8.99
N VAL A 75 -3.24 5.95 -10.29
CA VAL A 75 -4.32 6.02 -11.30
C VAL A 75 -4.59 4.63 -11.85
N TRP A 76 -5.87 4.30 -12.03
CA TRP A 76 -6.34 3.00 -12.52
C TRP A 76 -7.20 3.16 -13.76
N LYS A 77 -7.02 2.28 -14.75
CA LYS A 77 -7.74 2.32 -16.03
C LYS A 77 -8.61 1.07 -16.18
N THR A 78 -9.78 1.23 -16.80
CA THR A 78 -10.56 0.11 -17.34
C THR A 78 -10.85 0.34 -18.82
N THR A 79 -11.08 -0.75 -19.55
CA THR A 79 -11.56 -0.74 -20.94
C THR A 79 -12.80 -1.63 -21.16
N ASP A 80 -13.26 -2.31 -20.11
CA ASP A 80 -14.39 -3.25 -20.13
C ASP A 80 -15.54 -2.83 -19.19
N ASN A 81 -15.66 -1.53 -18.94
CA ASN A 81 -16.66 -0.88 -18.07
C ASN A 81 -16.54 -1.24 -16.58
N GLY A 82 -15.30 -1.45 -16.10
CA GLY A 82 -15.01 -1.79 -14.71
C GLY A 82 -15.26 -3.26 -14.37
N VAL A 83 -15.15 -4.17 -15.36
CA VAL A 83 -15.06 -5.60 -15.08
C VAL A 83 -13.63 -5.96 -14.65
N ARG A 84 -12.63 -5.22 -15.13
CA ARG A 84 -11.24 -5.21 -14.67
C ARG A 84 -10.71 -3.78 -14.55
N PHE A 85 -9.73 -3.60 -13.67
CA PHE A 85 -8.92 -2.39 -13.58
C PHE A 85 -7.44 -2.74 -13.58
N GLU A 86 -6.66 -1.95 -14.30
CA GLU A 86 -5.20 -2.04 -14.39
C GLU A 86 -4.60 -0.77 -13.75
N PRO A 87 -3.59 -0.88 -12.87
CA PRO A 87 -2.85 0.29 -12.42
C PRO A 87 -2.05 0.83 -13.61
N VAL A 88 -2.17 2.12 -13.86
CA VAL A 88 -1.48 2.81 -14.97
C VAL A 88 -0.51 3.89 -14.49
N PHE A 89 -0.50 4.19 -13.20
CA PHE A 89 0.40 5.16 -12.57
C PHE A 89 0.85 4.57 -11.23
N GLU A 90 1.94 3.81 -11.24
CA GLU A 90 2.48 3.10 -10.09
C GLU A 90 4.01 3.08 -9.98
N SER A 91 4.72 3.71 -10.93
CA SER A 91 6.20 3.78 -10.99
C SER A 91 6.75 5.21 -11.01
N GLU A 92 5.85 6.19 -11.03
CA GLU A 92 6.10 7.62 -11.08
C GLU A 92 6.62 8.18 -9.73
N GLY A 93 6.94 9.48 -9.69
CA GLY A 93 7.61 10.12 -8.55
C GLY A 93 6.80 10.18 -7.26
N THR A 94 5.46 10.08 -7.36
CA THR A 94 4.52 10.08 -6.24
C THR A 94 3.41 9.05 -6.44
N HIS A 95 2.64 8.81 -5.40
CA HIS A 95 1.50 7.90 -5.35
C HIS A 95 0.17 8.62 -5.11
N SER A 96 0.20 9.94 -4.84
CA SER A 96 -0.97 10.74 -4.52
C SER A 96 -1.49 11.50 -5.73
N VAL A 97 -2.80 11.44 -5.95
CA VAL A 97 -3.48 12.08 -7.09
C VAL A 97 -4.60 12.98 -6.59
N GLY A 98 -4.76 14.14 -7.24
CA GLY A 98 -5.85 15.09 -7.00
C GLY A 98 -6.92 15.08 -8.10
N ASP A 99 -6.51 14.90 -9.36
CA ASP A 99 -7.35 15.09 -10.55
C ASP A 99 -6.84 14.24 -11.74
N VAL A 100 -7.74 13.77 -12.62
CA VAL A 100 -7.40 13.06 -13.86
C VAL A 100 -8.34 13.47 -14.99
N VAL A 101 -7.81 13.78 -16.17
CA VAL A 101 -8.62 14.19 -17.33
C VAL A 101 -8.16 13.54 -18.63
N VAL A 102 -9.11 13.14 -19.48
CA VAL A 102 -8.87 12.60 -20.84
C VAL A 102 -9.46 13.54 -21.88
N HIS A 103 -8.69 13.81 -22.94
CA HIS A 103 -9.14 14.70 -24.01
C HIS A 103 -10.15 13.98 -24.92
N GLN A 104 -11.36 14.56 -25.04
CA GLN A 104 -12.51 13.85 -25.62
C GLN A 104 -12.45 13.66 -27.15
N ARG A 105 -11.55 14.37 -27.85
CA ARG A 105 -11.32 14.19 -29.29
C ARG A 105 -10.05 13.42 -29.63
N ASP A 106 -9.09 13.40 -28.71
CA ASP A 106 -7.83 12.68 -28.86
C ASP A 106 -7.57 11.92 -27.56
N THR A 107 -8.17 10.73 -27.47
CA THR A 107 -8.30 9.97 -26.23
C THR A 107 -7.00 9.27 -25.79
N SER A 108 -5.89 9.45 -26.53
CA SER A 108 -4.56 9.05 -26.06
C SER A 108 -3.90 10.12 -25.19
N VAL A 109 -4.38 11.38 -25.25
CA VAL A 109 -3.92 12.44 -24.36
C VAL A 109 -4.67 12.38 -23.03
N VAL A 110 -3.93 12.06 -21.97
CA VAL A 110 -4.41 12.02 -20.59
C VAL A 110 -3.49 12.87 -19.72
N TRP A 111 -4.08 13.63 -18.80
CA TRP A 111 -3.35 14.41 -17.80
C TRP A 111 -3.72 13.98 -16.39
N VAL A 112 -2.73 13.99 -15.51
CA VAL A 112 -2.85 13.65 -14.09
C VAL A 112 -2.29 14.78 -13.26
N GLY A 113 -3.10 15.31 -12.35
CA GLY A 113 -2.68 16.27 -11.33
C GLY A 113 -2.37 15.56 -10.04
N THR A 114 -1.13 15.66 -9.54
CA THR A 114 -0.71 14.92 -8.35
C THR A 114 -1.02 15.68 -7.04
N GLY A 115 -1.08 14.92 -5.94
CA GLY A 115 -1.35 15.40 -4.59
C GLY A 115 -2.83 15.64 -4.30
N GLU A 116 -3.33 15.03 -3.21
CA GLU A 116 -4.76 15.01 -2.87
C GLU A 116 -5.35 16.44 -2.68
N ARG A 117 -6.41 16.76 -3.46
CA ARG A 117 -7.17 18.04 -3.40
C ARG A 117 -8.20 18.15 -2.26
N ALA A 118 -8.35 17.09 -1.46
CA ALA A 118 -9.30 16.96 -0.37
C ALA A 118 -8.58 17.03 0.98
N ASN A 119 -7.93 18.16 1.26
CA ASN A 119 -6.82 18.17 2.21
C ASN A 119 -7.21 18.00 3.70
N ARG A 120 -6.77 16.89 4.29
CA ARG A 120 -6.88 16.50 5.71
C ARG A 120 -5.51 16.44 6.37
N GLN A 121 -5.49 16.11 7.67
CA GLN A 121 -4.29 15.88 8.47
C GLN A 121 -3.45 14.65 8.05
N SER A 122 -4.00 13.83 7.15
CA SER A 122 -3.39 12.62 6.57
C SER A 122 -3.16 12.70 5.05
N SER A 123 -3.39 13.86 4.40
CA SER A 123 -3.21 14.00 2.95
C SER A 123 -1.74 13.98 2.54
N SER A 124 -1.40 13.13 1.56
CA SER A 124 -0.12 13.11 0.87
C SER A 124 -0.02 14.25 -0.16
N TRP A 125 1.20 14.58 -0.55
CA TRP A 125 1.55 15.56 -1.58
C TRP A 125 1.99 14.89 -2.89
N GLY A 126 2.01 15.68 -3.96
CA GLY A 126 2.47 15.32 -5.28
C GLY A 126 3.68 16.14 -5.74
N ASP A 127 4.20 15.81 -6.91
CA ASP A 127 5.37 16.39 -7.57
C ASP A 127 5.02 17.05 -8.92
N GLY A 128 3.80 17.57 -9.04
CA GLY A 128 3.33 18.38 -10.16
C GLY A 128 2.29 17.71 -11.05
N VAL A 129 2.44 17.82 -12.36
CA VAL A 129 1.50 17.29 -13.36
C VAL A 129 2.18 16.33 -14.33
N TYR A 130 1.47 15.27 -14.71
CA TYR A 130 1.94 14.27 -15.67
C TYR A 130 1.06 14.25 -16.92
N LYS A 131 1.68 14.03 -18.08
CA LYS A 131 1.02 13.83 -19.39
C LYS A 131 1.33 12.44 -19.92
N SER A 132 0.32 11.76 -20.44
CA SER A 132 0.45 10.61 -21.32
C SER A 132 -0.04 11.00 -22.72
N THR A 133 0.52 10.37 -23.75
CA THR A 133 0.10 10.50 -25.16
C THR A 133 -0.24 9.16 -25.81
N ASP A 134 -0.26 8.08 -25.03
CA ASP A 134 -0.58 6.69 -25.41
C ASP A 134 -1.78 6.12 -24.64
N GLY A 135 -2.53 6.98 -23.92
CA GLY A 135 -3.69 6.56 -23.12
C GLY A 135 -3.32 5.94 -21.77
N GLY A 136 -2.22 6.37 -21.18
CA GLY A 136 -1.74 5.95 -19.86
C GLY A 136 -0.84 4.72 -19.86
N GLU A 137 -0.23 4.32 -20.99
CA GLU A 137 0.80 3.28 -21.01
C GLU A 137 2.15 3.84 -20.54
N THR A 138 2.46 5.10 -20.85
CA THR A 138 3.62 5.84 -20.34
C THR A 138 3.27 7.27 -19.93
N TRP A 139 4.03 7.81 -18.97
CA TRP A 139 3.84 9.16 -18.43
C TRP A 139 5.12 9.98 -18.45
N THR A 140 4.99 11.28 -18.66
CA THR A 140 6.06 12.28 -18.51
C THR A 140 5.63 13.33 -17.49
N ASN A 141 6.47 13.61 -16.49
CA ASN A 141 6.26 14.75 -15.59
C ASN A 141 6.51 16.06 -16.38
N MET A 142 5.51 16.93 -16.43
CA MET A 142 5.51 18.18 -17.19
C MET A 142 5.78 19.42 -16.30
N GLY A 143 6.28 19.22 -15.08
CA GLY A 143 6.66 20.28 -14.14
C GLY A 143 5.56 20.65 -13.13
N LEU A 144 5.65 21.87 -12.61
CA LEU A 144 4.89 22.36 -11.45
C LEU A 144 5.16 21.59 -10.14
N ALA A 145 6.40 21.11 -9.91
CA ALA A 145 6.77 20.29 -8.75
C ALA A 145 6.30 20.87 -7.39
N GLU A 146 6.65 22.13 -7.11
CA GLU A 146 6.29 22.86 -5.87
C GLU A 146 4.78 23.18 -5.73
N SER A 147 3.92 22.70 -6.64
CA SER A 147 2.47 22.87 -6.50
C SER A 147 1.87 21.99 -5.41
N HIS A 148 2.49 20.84 -5.10
CA HIS A 148 2.14 19.82 -4.09
C HIS A 148 0.72 19.22 -4.10
N HIS A 149 -0.29 19.94 -4.57
CA HIS A 149 -1.68 19.49 -4.67
C HIS A 149 -2.34 20.19 -5.86
N ILE A 150 -2.81 19.40 -6.83
CA ILE A 150 -3.56 19.90 -7.99
C ILE A 150 -5.07 19.76 -7.72
N GLY A 151 -5.79 20.88 -7.79
CA GLY A 151 -7.21 20.96 -7.49
C GLY A 151 -8.12 20.53 -8.64
N ARG A 152 -7.76 20.91 -9.87
CA ARG A 152 -8.44 20.52 -11.11
C ARG A 152 -7.60 20.85 -12.34
N ILE A 153 -7.73 20.07 -13.40
CA ILE A 153 -7.19 20.32 -14.73
C ILE A 153 -8.38 20.51 -15.71
N VAL A 154 -8.27 21.47 -16.63
CA VAL A 154 -9.18 21.56 -17.80
C VAL A 154 -8.40 21.74 -19.08
N MET A 155 -8.80 21.01 -20.12
CA MET A 155 -8.22 21.08 -21.46
C MET A 155 -9.18 21.81 -22.40
N HIS A 156 -8.62 22.53 -23.37
CA HIS A 156 -9.40 23.13 -24.44
C HIS A 156 -10.06 22.03 -25.30
N PRO A 157 -11.35 22.13 -25.67
CA PRO A 157 -12.12 21.02 -26.27
C PRO A 157 -11.72 20.67 -27.70
N ASP A 158 -10.94 21.55 -28.34
CA ASP A 158 -10.54 21.48 -29.75
C ASP A 158 -9.02 21.37 -29.93
N ASP A 159 -8.23 21.53 -28.86
CA ASP A 159 -6.76 21.62 -28.89
C ASP A 159 -6.17 21.06 -27.60
N SER A 160 -5.54 19.89 -27.68
CA SER A 160 -4.98 19.17 -26.52
C SER A 160 -3.70 19.78 -25.95
N ASP A 161 -3.11 20.78 -26.63
CA ASP A 161 -1.91 21.48 -26.15
C ASP A 161 -2.23 22.74 -25.32
N ILE A 162 -3.51 23.15 -25.26
CA ILE A 162 -3.99 24.23 -24.39
C ILE A 162 -4.63 23.63 -23.12
N VAL A 163 -3.95 23.77 -21.99
CA VAL A 163 -4.34 23.17 -20.70
C VAL A 163 -4.23 24.18 -19.57
N TYR A 164 -5.19 24.17 -18.65
CA TYR A 164 -5.18 24.97 -17.43
C TYR A 164 -5.11 24.07 -16.20
N VAL A 165 -4.26 24.42 -15.24
CA VAL A 165 -4.00 23.64 -14.03
C VAL A 165 -4.21 24.52 -12.80
N ALA A 166 -5.17 24.13 -11.96
CA ALA A 166 -5.44 24.77 -10.67
C ALA A 166 -4.47 24.24 -9.61
N ALA A 167 -3.37 24.97 -9.36
CA ALA A 167 -2.37 24.63 -8.37
C ALA A 167 -2.76 25.18 -6.99
N MET A 168 -3.07 24.28 -6.06
CA MET A 168 -3.50 24.65 -4.71
C MET A 168 -2.34 25.06 -3.81
N GLY A 169 -1.11 24.61 -4.08
CA GLY A 169 0.07 24.82 -3.25
C GLY A 169 0.11 23.97 -1.98
N HIS A 170 1.23 24.10 -1.26
CA HIS A 170 1.55 23.37 -0.04
C HIS A 170 0.40 23.44 0.99
N LEU A 171 0.16 22.33 1.68
CA LEU A 171 -0.87 22.27 2.72
C LEU A 171 -0.45 22.94 4.04
N TRP A 172 0.84 22.86 4.36
CA TRP A 172 1.35 23.11 5.71
C TRP A 172 2.08 24.47 5.86
N GLY A 173 2.57 25.06 4.76
CA GLY A 173 3.18 26.38 4.75
C GLY A 173 2.81 27.23 3.52
N PRO A 174 3.17 28.53 3.53
CA PRO A 174 3.02 29.41 2.37
C PRO A 174 4.07 29.08 1.30
N ASN A 175 3.65 28.94 0.04
CA ASN A 175 4.57 28.67 -1.08
C ASN A 175 4.24 29.57 -2.28
N PRO A 176 5.25 30.02 -3.06
CA PRO A 176 5.02 30.97 -4.13
C PRO A 176 4.39 30.35 -5.37
N ASP A 177 4.37 29.02 -5.53
CA ASP A 177 3.92 28.30 -6.74
C ASP A 177 2.42 27.96 -6.76
N ARG A 178 1.65 28.64 -5.92
CA ARG A 178 0.19 28.70 -6.00
C ARG A 178 -0.27 29.45 -7.24
N GLY A 179 -1.47 29.12 -7.74
CA GLY A 179 -2.18 29.89 -8.76
C GLY A 179 -2.95 29.05 -9.76
N LEU A 180 -3.52 29.71 -10.77
CA LEU A 180 -3.94 29.04 -12.00
C LEU A 180 -2.83 29.17 -13.03
N TYR A 181 -2.38 28.04 -13.58
CA TYR A 181 -1.38 27.96 -14.63
C TYR A 181 -2.05 27.60 -15.97
N LYS A 182 -1.44 28.05 -17.07
CA LYS A 182 -1.83 27.78 -18.45
C LYS A 182 -0.61 27.30 -19.22
N THR A 183 -0.78 26.31 -20.08
CA THR A 183 0.15 26.00 -21.18
C THR A 183 -0.59 26.16 -22.51
N THR A 184 0.16 26.42 -23.58
CA THR A 184 -0.31 26.42 -24.99
C THR A 184 0.64 25.66 -25.91
N ASP A 185 1.54 24.87 -25.33
CA ASP A 185 2.56 24.06 -25.99
C ASP A 185 2.56 22.62 -25.43
N GLY A 186 1.42 22.20 -24.86
CA GLY A 186 1.24 20.84 -24.37
C GLY A 186 2.04 20.51 -23.11
N GLY A 187 2.51 21.53 -22.38
CA GLY A 187 3.22 21.42 -21.11
C GLY A 187 4.72 21.68 -21.18
N GLU A 188 5.28 22.06 -22.33
CA GLU A 188 6.71 22.44 -22.42
C GLU A 188 7.00 23.72 -21.62
N THR A 189 6.05 24.65 -21.57
CA THR A 189 6.11 25.86 -20.74
C THR A 189 4.78 26.16 -20.04
N TRP A 190 4.88 26.86 -18.90
CA TRP A 190 3.74 27.25 -18.07
C TRP A 190 3.75 28.75 -17.77
N GLU A 191 2.62 29.40 -18.03
CA GLU A 191 2.32 30.77 -17.62
C GLU A 191 1.37 30.76 -16.42
N ARG A 192 1.67 31.53 -15.37
CA ARG A 192 0.74 31.72 -14.25
C ARG A 192 -0.22 32.87 -14.57
N VAL A 193 -1.42 32.52 -15.00
CA VAL A 193 -2.47 33.45 -15.46
C VAL A 193 -3.31 34.05 -14.32
N LEU A 194 -3.36 33.41 -13.14
CA LEU A 194 -4.00 33.98 -11.95
C LEU A 194 -3.21 33.67 -10.67
N PHE A 195 -2.94 34.71 -9.87
CA PHE A 195 -2.26 34.63 -8.59
C PHE A 195 -2.85 35.67 -7.63
N VAL A 196 -2.90 35.33 -6.34
CA VAL A 196 -3.37 36.24 -5.28
C VAL A 196 -2.23 36.48 -4.29
N ASP A 197 -1.81 35.44 -3.55
CA ASP A 197 -0.72 35.47 -2.58
C ASP A 197 -0.18 34.04 -2.29
N PRO A 198 0.94 33.88 -1.55
CA PRO A 198 1.52 32.57 -1.22
C PRO A 198 0.69 31.67 -0.28
N LEU A 199 -0.49 32.08 0.18
CA LEU A 199 -1.43 31.26 0.97
C LEU A 199 -2.68 30.88 0.17
N THR A 200 -2.84 31.43 -1.05
CA THR A 200 -4.06 31.35 -1.86
C THR A 200 -3.80 30.69 -3.21
N GLY A 201 -4.20 29.42 -3.34
CA GLY A 201 -4.07 28.65 -4.58
C GLY A 201 -5.39 28.50 -5.33
N ALA A 202 -5.34 28.01 -6.57
CA ALA A 202 -6.56 27.66 -7.30
C ALA A 202 -7.00 26.24 -6.90
N VAL A 203 -8.27 26.04 -6.54
CA VAL A 203 -8.84 24.73 -6.16
C VAL A 203 -9.76 24.13 -7.23
N ASP A 204 -10.34 24.97 -8.07
CA ASP A 204 -11.25 24.57 -9.14
C ASP A 204 -11.12 25.55 -10.31
N VAL A 205 -11.29 25.03 -11.53
CA VAL A 205 -11.34 25.80 -12.78
C VAL A 205 -12.36 25.17 -13.71
N ALA A 206 -13.22 25.99 -14.31
CA ALA A 206 -14.22 25.54 -15.27
C ALA A 206 -14.14 26.38 -16.55
N MET A 207 -14.21 25.71 -17.69
CA MET A 207 -14.19 26.29 -19.03
C MET A 207 -15.56 26.12 -19.69
N ASP A 208 -16.07 27.16 -20.35
CA ASP A 208 -17.25 27.02 -21.19
C ASP A 208 -16.92 26.16 -22.43
N PRO A 209 -17.54 24.98 -22.62
CA PRO A 209 -17.26 24.10 -23.75
C PRO A 209 -17.74 24.65 -25.10
N SER A 210 -18.54 25.73 -25.11
CA SER A 210 -19.03 26.43 -26.30
C SER A 210 -18.23 27.70 -26.65
N ASP A 211 -17.46 28.23 -25.70
CA ASP A 211 -16.68 29.45 -25.83
C ASP A 211 -15.44 29.40 -24.90
N PRO A 212 -14.35 28.69 -25.29
CA PRO A 212 -13.23 28.39 -24.40
C PRO A 212 -12.44 29.59 -23.86
N ASP A 213 -12.67 30.80 -24.39
CA ASP A 213 -12.14 32.04 -23.83
C ASP A 213 -12.85 32.43 -22.51
N VAL A 214 -14.04 31.88 -22.24
CA VAL A 214 -14.81 32.09 -21.00
C VAL A 214 -14.42 31.04 -19.95
N LEU A 215 -13.73 31.50 -18.91
CA LEU A 215 -13.20 30.68 -17.82
C LEU A 215 -13.67 31.19 -16.46
N TYR A 216 -13.82 30.27 -15.52
CA TYR A 216 -14.11 30.55 -14.11
C TYR A 216 -13.07 29.85 -13.24
N ALA A 217 -12.54 30.55 -12.23
CA ALA A 217 -11.53 30.02 -11.33
C ALA A 217 -11.91 30.27 -9.87
N ALA A 218 -11.79 29.24 -9.04
CA ALA A 218 -11.94 29.31 -7.59
C ALA A 218 -10.56 29.43 -6.94
N MET A 219 -10.26 30.60 -6.40
CA MET A 219 -9.10 30.81 -5.53
C MET A 219 -9.48 30.51 -4.09
N TYR A 220 -8.62 29.81 -3.36
CA TYR A 220 -8.86 29.29 -2.02
C TYR A 220 -7.65 29.52 -1.12
N GLN A 221 -7.82 30.41 -0.14
CA GLN A 221 -6.84 30.69 0.90
C GLN A 221 -6.93 29.64 2.00
N ARG A 222 -5.81 29.01 2.38
CA ARG A 222 -5.81 27.91 3.37
C ARG A 222 -4.43 27.63 3.98
N GLN A 223 -4.40 27.15 5.22
CA GLN A 223 -3.22 26.54 5.84
C GLN A 223 -3.60 25.54 6.94
N ARG A 224 -2.96 24.36 6.96
CA ARG A 224 -2.95 23.45 8.13
C ARG A 224 -1.67 23.61 8.95
N ARG A 225 -1.77 23.28 10.24
CA ARG A 225 -0.66 23.11 11.20
C ARG A 225 -0.95 21.88 12.07
N PRO A 226 0.03 21.30 12.79
CA PRO A 226 -0.20 20.16 13.69
C PRO A 226 -1.32 20.40 14.71
N TRP A 227 -1.56 21.67 15.06
CA TRP A 227 -2.52 22.11 16.07
C TRP A 227 -3.85 22.66 15.52
N GLY A 228 -4.09 22.66 14.21
CA GLY A 228 -5.35 23.16 13.63
C GLY A 228 -5.38 23.37 12.12
N PHE A 229 -6.50 23.90 11.62
CA PHE A 229 -6.72 24.25 10.22
C PHE A 229 -7.37 25.63 10.12
N HIS A 230 -7.02 26.41 9.10
CA HIS A 230 -7.74 27.60 8.69
C HIS A 230 -8.02 27.46 7.18
N GLY A 231 -9.29 27.24 6.83
CA GLY A 231 -9.78 26.93 5.48
C GLY A 231 -10.60 28.06 4.87
N GLY A 232 -10.04 29.26 4.79
CA GLY A 232 -10.63 30.39 4.10
C GLY A 232 -9.91 31.71 4.39
N GLY A 233 -10.47 32.81 3.90
CA GLY A 233 -9.94 34.15 4.16
C GLY A 233 -10.18 35.15 3.00
N PRO A 234 -9.62 36.36 3.09
CA PRO A 234 -9.87 37.44 2.13
C PRO A 234 -9.24 37.21 0.74
N GLY A 235 -8.28 36.29 0.63
CA GLY A 235 -7.68 35.85 -0.64
C GLY A 235 -8.63 34.97 -1.47
N SER A 236 -9.53 34.21 -0.82
CA SER A 236 -10.47 33.32 -1.50
C SER A 236 -11.46 34.08 -2.39
N GLY A 237 -11.80 33.52 -3.56
CA GLY A 237 -12.72 34.19 -4.47
C GLY A 237 -13.07 33.39 -5.72
N LEU A 238 -14.26 33.65 -6.26
CA LEU A 238 -14.62 33.24 -7.61
C LEU A 238 -14.18 34.34 -8.58
N PHE A 239 -13.49 33.95 -9.65
CA PHE A 239 -13.01 34.86 -10.70
C PHE A 239 -13.54 34.40 -12.06
N LYS A 240 -13.71 35.33 -13.00
CA LYS A 240 -14.12 35.09 -14.38
C LYS A 240 -13.17 35.77 -15.36
N SER A 241 -12.79 35.07 -16.42
CA SER A 241 -12.14 35.61 -17.63
C SER A 241 -13.09 35.46 -18.82
N THR A 242 -12.90 36.30 -19.84
CA THR A 242 -13.56 36.22 -21.15
C THR A 242 -12.56 36.45 -22.29
N ASP A 243 -11.30 36.10 -22.04
CA ASP A 243 -10.12 36.34 -22.88
C ASP A 243 -9.06 35.23 -22.71
N GLY A 244 -9.50 34.00 -22.43
CA GLY A 244 -8.62 32.84 -22.31
C GLY A 244 -7.63 32.94 -21.15
N GLY A 245 -7.98 33.69 -20.10
CA GLY A 245 -7.19 33.88 -18.90
C GLY A 245 -6.23 35.07 -18.92
N GLU A 246 -6.21 35.91 -19.97
CA GLU A 246 -5.37 37.12 -20.02
C GLU A 246 -5.77 38.15 -18.93
N SER A 247 -7.06 38.25 -18.59
CA SER A 247 -7.55 39.10 -17.51
C SER A 247 -8.71 38.49 -16.72
N TRP A 248 -8.82 38.87 -15.44
CA TRP A 248 -9.75 38.26 -14.49
C TRP A 248 -10.55 39.29 -13.69
N THR A 249 -11.87 39.09 -13.62
CA THR A 249 -12.79 39.85 -12.76
C THR A 249 -13.17 38.99 -11.55
N ARG A 250 -12.91 39.48 -10.33
CA ARG A 250 -13.37 38.83 -9.08
C ARG A 250 -14.88 39.01 -8.92
N LEU A 251 -15.65 37.93 -9.05
CA LEU A 251 -17.11 37.92 -8.95
C LEU A 251 -17.61 38.05 -7.51
N THR A 252 -16.85 37.61 -6.49
CA THR A 252 -17.19 37.78 -5.05
C THR A 252 -16.81 39.16 -4.50
N ASN A 253 -16.78 40.19 -5.36
CA ASN A 253 -16.43 41.56 -4.99
C ASN A 253 -17.67 42.32 -4.52
N ALA A 254 -17.64 42.85 -3.30
CA ALA A 254 -18.72 43.66 -2.72
C ALA A 254 -19.12 44.91 -3.52
N GLY A 255 -18.31 45.35 -4.48
CA GLY A 255 -18.66 46.42 -5.42
C GLY A 255 -19.59 46.01 -6.57
N LEU A 256 -19.88 44.72 -6.77
CA LEU A 256 -20.67 44.22 -7.91
C LEU A 256 -22.18 44.04 -7.64
N ASP A 257 -22.57 43.80 -6.38
CA ASP A 257 -23.98 43.55 -5.96
C ASP A 257 -24.70 42.50 -6.84
N ASN A 258 -23.98 41.41 -7.19
CA ASN A 258 -24.40 40.39 -8.15
C ASN A 258 -25.07 39.16 -7.50
N GLY A 259 -25.34 39.19 -6.19
CA GLY A 259 -26.00 38.11 -5.44
C GLY A 259 -25.08 37.05 -4.82
N LEU A 260 -23.76 37.11 -5.03
CA LEU A 260 -22.78 36.26 -4.33
C LEU A 260 -22.43 36.80 -2.93
N PRO A 261 -22.00 35.93 -2.00
CA PRO A 261 -21.50 36.34 -0.69
C PRO A 261 -20.14 37.05 -0.81
N THR A 262 -19.80 37.83 0.21
CA THR A 262 -18.61 38.68 0.25
C THR A 262 -17.98 38.67 1.64
N GLY A 263 -16.78 39.24 1.79
CA GLY A 263 -15.96 39.07 2.99
C GLY A 263 -15.13 37.79 2.90
N ASP A 264 -14.80 37.21 4.06
CA ASP A 264 -14.02 35.98 4.13
C ASP A 264 -14.88 34.78 3.73
N ILE A 265 -14.37 33.99 2.79
CA ILE A 265 -15.02 32.80 2.24
C ILE A 265 -14.00 31.65 2.11
N GLY A 266 -14.48 30.42 2.12
CA GLY A 266 -13.66 29.21 2.12
C GLY A 266 -13.59 28.57 0.74
N ARG A 267 -13.71 27.24 0.69
CA ARG A 267 -13.69 26.50 -0.57
C ARG A 267 -14.89 26.88 -1.47
N ILE A 268 -14.63 26.95 -2.77
CA ILE A 268 -15.65 27.13 -3.81
C ILE A 268 -15.51 25.97 -4.81
N GLY A 269 -16.64 25.40 -5.23
CA GLY A 269 -16.71 24.45 -6.33
C GLY A 269 -17.63 24.95 -7.45
N ILE A 270 -17.29 24.64 -8.69
CA ILE A 270 -17.88 25.19 -9.91
C ILE A 270 -18.34 24.06 -10.83
N THR A 271 -19.55 24.18 -11.37
CA THR A 271 -20.02 23.32 -12.47
C THR A 271 -20.87 24.10 -13.47
N ILE A 272 -20.77 23.72 -14.74
CA ILE A 272 -21.41 24.39 -15.88
C ILE A 272 -22.38 23.42 -16.51
N TYR A 273 -23.61 23.85 -16.76
CA TYR A 273 -24.59 23.03 -17.46
C TYR A 273 -24.22 22.95 -18.94
N ARG A 274 -23.71 21.79 -19.37
CA ARG A 274 -23.09 21.62 -20.70
C ARG A 274 -24.02 21.89 -21.88
N SER A 275 -25.33 21.64 -21.72
CA SER A 275 -26.32 21.88 -22.78
C SER A 275 -26.75 23.35 -22.93
N ASP A 276 -26.55 24.20 -21.92
CA ASP A 276 -26.64 25.67 -22.02
C ASP A 276 -25.63 26.32 -21.06
N PRO A 277 -24.37 26.55 -21.49
CA PRO A 277 -23.31 27.10 -20.64
C PRO A 277 -23.52 28.52 -20.10
N ARG A 278 -24.69 29.12 -20.32
CA ARG A 278 -25.14 30.31 -19.57
C ARG A 278 -25.56 29.96 -18.15
N ILE A 279 -25.93 28.70 -17.91
CA ILE A 279 -26.36 28.21 -16.59
C ILE A 279 -25.14 27.64 -15.85
N LEU A 280 -24.88 28.19 -14.67
CA LEU A 280 -23.80 27.77 -13.78
C LEU A 280 -24.31 27.51 -12.38
N TYR A 281 -23.64 26.58 -11.71
CA TYR A 281 -23.81 26.30 -10.30
C TYR A 281 -22.48 26.47 -9.57
N VAL A 282 -22.54 27.13 -8.41
CA VAL A 282 -21.41 27.15 -7.47
C VAL A 282 -21.87 26.78 -6.07
N SER A 283 -21.00 26.07 -5.36
CA SER A 283 -21.09 25.91 -3.91
C SER A 283 -20.04 26.81 -3.26
N VAL A 284 -20.43 27.62 -2.27
CA VAL A 284 -19.54 28.55 -1.57
C VAL A 284 -19.54 28.27 -0.07
N GLU A 285 -18.36 28.14 0.51
CA GLU A 285 -18.19 28.09 1.96
C GLU A 285 -18.24 29.49 2.60
N GLN A 286 -19.21 29.69 3.49
CA GLN A 286 -19.19 30.77 4.49
C GLN A 286 -20.06 30.36 5.69
N GLY A 287 -19.60 30.63 6.90
CA GLY A 287 -20.32 30.27 8.12
C GLY A 287 -19.66 30.77 9.40
N GLU A 288 -20.35 30.58 10.52
CA GLU A 288 -19.86 30.88 11.87
C GLU A 288 -19.85 29.61 12.72
N ARG A 289 -18.89 29.53 13.65
CA ARG A 289 -18.75 28.46 14.66
C ARG A 289 -18.67 27.07 14.04
N PHE A 290 -17.53 26.78 13.42
CA PHE A 290 -17.26 25.47 12.83
C PHE A 290 -17.04 24.40 13.93
N ASN A 291 -17.90 23.38 13.99
CA ASN A 291 -17.59 22.22 14.82
C ASN A 291 -16.43 21.45 14.19
N ALA A 292 -15.41 21.08 14.97
CA ALA A 292 -14.13 20.52 14.53
C ALA A 292 -14.19 19.13 13.83
N SER A 293 -15.34 18.72 13.29
CA SER A 293 -15.55 17.38 12.73
C SER A 293 -16.54 17.29 11.57
N THR A 294 -17.55 18.17 11.43
CA THR A 294 -18.54 18.04 10.35
C THR A 294 -19.10 19.33 9.74
N ALA A 295 -19.40 20.39 10.51
CA ALA A 295 -20.16 21.53 10.00
C ALA A 295 -20.14 22.78 10.90
N TYR A 296 -20.45 23.93 10.30
CA TYR A 296 -20.84 25.15 11.01
C TYR A 296 -22.13 24.97 11.81
N GLU A 297 -22.23 25.60 12.99
CA GLU A 297 -23.51 25.83 13.68
C GLU A 297 -24.43 26.75 12.88
N GLN A 298 -23.85 27.72 12.16
CA GLN A 298 -24.56 28.65 11.29
C GLN A 298 -23.88 28.69 9.91
N ARG A 299 -24.55 28.14 8.89
CA ARG A 299 -24.14 28.30 7.49
C ARG A 299 -24.70 29.62 6.96
N LEU A 300 -23.83 30.39 6.30
CA LEU A 300 -24.18 31.70 5.71
C LEU A 300 -24.16 31.68 4.17
N ALA A 301 -23.60 30.63 3.58
CA ALA A 301 -23.60 30.36 2.14
C ALA A 301 -23.83 28.86 1.85
N GLY A 302 -24.06 28.56 0.58
CA GLY A 302 -24.28 27.20 0.07
C GLY A 302 -24.32 27.21 -1.45
N ILE A 303 -25.44 26.78 -2.03
CA ILE A 303 -25.63 26.65 -3.48
C ILE A 303 -26.17 27.95 -4.09
N TYR A 304 -25.54 28.40 -5.18
CA TYR A 304 -25.98 29.52 -6.01
C TYR A 304 -26.09 29.08 -7.48
N ARG A 305 -27.07 29.62 -8.20
CA ARG A 305 -27.30 29.42 -9.63
C ARG A 305 -27.15 30.75 -10.37
N SER A 306 -26.51 30.75 -11.54
CA SER A 306 -26.55 31.83 -12.53
C SER A 306 -27.23 31.33 -13.81
N GLU A 307 -27.84 32.23 -14.58
CA GLU A 307 -28.46 31.94 -15.89
C GLU A 307 -27.92 32.83 -17.03
N ASP A 308 -26.90 33.64 -16.73
CA ASP A 308 -26.37 34.71 -17.58
C ASP A 308 -24.84 34.70 -17.68
N ARG A 309 -24.20 33.52 -17.54
CA ARG A 309 -22.73 33.37 -17.53
C ARG A 309 -22.05 34.00 -16.30
N GLY A 310 -22.70 33.95 -15.14
CA GLY A 310 -22.12 34.41 -13.87
C GLY A 310 -22.11 35.92 -13.67
N GLU A 311 -22.87 36.69 -14.47
CA GLU A 311 -23.04 38.13 -14.28
C GLU A 311 -23.97 38.43 -13.08
N SER A 312 -25.00 37.59 -12.87
CA SER A 312 -25.83 37.59 -11.66
C SER A 312 -26.13 36.20 -11.14
N TRP A 313 -26.38 36.12 -9.83
CA TRP A 313 -26.51 34.87 -9.08
C TRP A 313 -27.73 34.90 -8.16
N THR A 314 -28.40 33.75 -8.08
CA THR A 314 -29.52 33.51 -7.17
C THR A 314 -29.14 32.42 -6.17
N TYR A 315 -29.20 32.76 -4.87
CA TYR A 315 -29.06 31.80 -3.78
C TYR A 315 -30.21 30.78 -3.80
N GLN A 316 -29.87 29.49 -3.70
CA GLN A 316 -30.84 28.39 -3.71
C GLN A 316 -31.03 27.79 -2.32
N SER A 317 -29.93 27.43 -1.63
CA SER A 317 -29.96 26.82 -0.30
C SER A 317 -28.60 26.92 0.42
N ASP A 318 -28.58 26.66 1.72
CA ASP A 318 -27.37 26.53 2.54
C ASP A 318 -26.79 25.09 2.50
N TRP A 319 -27.18 24.30 1.50
CA TRP A 319 -26.78 22.89 1.42
C TRP A 319 -25.33 22.75 0.97
N ASN A 320 -24.45 22.78 1.95
CA ASN A 320 -23.05 22.40 1.80
C ASN A 320 -22.66 21.53 3.01
N PRO A 321 -22.75 20.19 2.89
CA PRO A 321 -22.70 19.30 4.06
C PRO A 321 -21.36 19.38 4.80
N ARG A 322 -20.23 19.43 4.08
CA ARG A 322 -18.87 19.55 4.65
C ARG A 322 -17.97 20.42 3.75
N PRO A 323 -17.99 21.75 3.92
CA PRO A 323 -17.53 22.67 2.88
C PRO A 323 -16.08 22.51 2.40
N MET A 324 -15.07 22.55 3.27
CA MET A 324 -13.68 22.48 2.81
C MET A 324 -13.28 21.16 2.12
N TYR A 325 -14.03 20.08 2.35
CA TYR A 325 -13.62 18.72 2.00
C TYR A 325 -14.22 18.24 0.67
N ALA A 326 -15.48 18.60 0.38
CA ALA A 326 -16.18 18.14 -0.82
C ALA A 326 -17.19 19.17 -1.39
N SER A 327 -16.90 20.48 -1.30
CA SER A 327 -17.65 21.51 -2.05
C SER A 327 -17.39 21.38 -3.55
N GLN A 328 -18.04 20.42 -4.22
CA GLN A 328 -18.05 20.27 -5.67
C GLN A 328 -19.47 19.85 -6.11
N PRO A 329 -20.35 20.81 -6.46
CA PRO A 329 -21.63 20.46 -7.06
C PRO A 329 -21.38 19.91 -8.47
N MET A 330 -22.20 18.96 -8.91
CA MET A 330 -22.17 18.41 -10.26
C MET A 330 -23.57 18.46 -10.88
N VAL A 331 -23.75 19.16 -12.00
CA VAL A 331 -25.03 19.23 -12.72
C VAL A 331 -25.12 18.10 -13.75
N ASP A 332 -26.30 17.51 -13.89
CA ASP A 332 -26.62 16.55 -14.94
C ASP A 332 -26.48 17.25 -16.31
N PRO A 333 -25.68 16.71 -17.26
CA PRO A 333 -25.44 17.34 -18.56
C PRO A 333 -26.71 17.55 -19.41
N ASN A 334 -27.80 16.83 -19.10
CA ASN A 334 -29.07 16.86 -19.84
C ASN A 334 -30.25 17.48 -19.07
N ASP A 335 -30.12 17.77 -17.78
CA ASP A 335 -31.17 18.35 -16.94
C ASP A 335 -30.61 19.38 -15.97
N ASP A 336 -30.88 20.66 -16.23
CA ASP A 336 -30.38 21.78 -15.43
C ASP A 336 -31.01 21.89 -14.04
N GLN A 337 -32.03 21.07 -13.72
CA GLN A 337 -32.63 20.97 -12.39
C GLN A 337 -31.99 19.87 -11.53
N ARG A 338 -31.31 18.89 -12.15
CA ARG A 338 -30.66 17.79 -11.45
C ARG A 338 -29.23 18.17 -11.09
N ILE A 339 -28.98 18.40 -9.79
CA ILE A 339 -27.63 18.61 -9.28
C ILE A 339 -27.31 17.62 -8.15
N TYR A 340 -26.08 17.11 -8.15
CA TYR A 340 -25.52 16.22 -7.15
C TYR A 340 -24.58 17.01 -6.23
N MET A 341 -24.61 16.68 -4.94
CA MET A 341 -23.72 17.23 -3.91
C MET A 341 -23.10 16.11 -3.09
N LEU A 342 -21.86 16.34 -2.66
CA LEU A 342 -20.93 15.32 -2.19
C LEU A 342 -20.73 15.37 -0.67
N ASN A 343 -19.79 14.57 -0.14
CA ASN A 343 -19.61 14.22 1.28
C ASN A 343 -20.76 13.44 1.95
N SER A 344 -21.98 13.91 1.72
CA SER A 344 -23.22 13.28 2.13
C SER A 344 -24.04 13.20 0.86
N TYR A 345 -23.71 12.21 0.02
CA TYR A 345 -24.25 12.04 -1.32
C TYR A 345 -25.74 12.32 -1.37
N SER A 346 -26.07 13.36 -2.12
CA SER A 346 -27.41 13.90 -2.22
C SER A 346 -27.63 14.48 -3.60
N TYR A 347 -28.89 14.52 -4.01
CA TYR A 347 -29.29 15.17 -5.24
C TYR A 347 -30.45 16.14 -4.99
N SER A 348 -30.57 17.14 -5.85
CA SER A 348 -31.74 18.00 -6.02
C SER A 348 -32.34 17.72 -7.39
N ASP A 349 -33.67 17.81 -7.49
CA ASP A 349 -34.44 17.82 -8.76
C ASP A 349 -35.18 19.17 -8.97
N ASP A 350 -34.77 20.20 -8.22
CA ASP A 350 -35.37 21.54 -8.20
C ASP A 350 -34.31 22.65 -8.30
N GLY A 351 -33.17 22.33 -8.92
CA GLY A 351 -32.11 23.29 -9.19
C GLY A 351 -31.34 23.76 -7.95
N GLY A 352 -31.30 22.95 -6.89
CA GLY A 352 -30.53 23.18 -5.68
C GLY A 352 -31.30 23.78 -4.49
N VAL A 353 -32.62 23.88 -4.57
CA VAL A 353 -33.47 24.44 -3.50
C VAL A 353 -33.68 23.41 -2.40
N THR A 354 -33.92 22.15 -2.74
CA THR A 354 -34.03 21.02 -1.80
C THR A 354 -33.17 19.84 -2.20
N PHE A 355 -32.56 19.17 -1.21
CA PHE A 355 -31.69 18.02 -1.41
C PHE A 355 -32.24 16.76 -0.74
N THR A 356 -32.12 15.64 -1.45
CA THR A 356 -32.51 14.29 -1.03
C THR A 356 -31.26 13.43 -0.91
N VAL A 357 -31.09 12.78 0.25
CA VAL A 357 -30.11 11.69 0.45
C VAL A 357 -30.85 10.36 0.20
N PRO A 358 -30.51 9.59 -0.85
CA PRO A 358 -31.14 8.29 -1.09
C PRO A 358 -30.79 7.33 0.05
N ARG A 359 -31.77 6.56 0.53
CA ARG A 359 -31.60 5.75 1.77
C ARG A 359 -31.06 4.34 1.53
N GLU A 360 -31.05 3.89 0.27
CA GLU A 360 -30.76 2.49 -0.08
C GLU A 360 -29.47 2.34 -0.92
N HIS A 361 -28.67 3.41 -1.08
CA HIS A 361 -27.47 3.40 -1.93
C HIS A 361 -26.36 2.44 -1.44
N ARG A 362 -26.27 2.19 -0.11
CA ARG A 362 -25.39 1.22 0.58
C ARG A 362 -23.87 1.29 0.32
N THR A 363 -23.38 2.22 -0.51
CA THR A 363 -21.95 2.54 -0.62
C THR A 363 -21.42 3.21 0.65
N HIS A 364 -20.11 3.50 0.69
CA HIS A 364 -19.51 4.37 1.69
C HIS A 364 -19.99 5.83 1.52
N GLY A 365 -19.65 6.69 2.50
CA GLY A 365 -19.84 8.15 2.47
C GLY A 365 -18.52 8.91 2.30
N ASP A 366 -18.49 10.19 2.65
CA ASP A 366 -17.37 11.11 2.33
C ASP A 366 -17.08 11.11 0.81
N ASP A 367 -18.15 11.29 0.04
CA ASP A 367 -18.18 11.24 -1.43
C ASP A 367 -17.35 12.37 -2.06
N ARG A 368 -16.71 12.09 -3.21
CA ARG A 368 -15.68 12.98 -3.81
C ARG A 368 -15.95 13.45 -5.23
N PHE A 369 -16.65 12.64 -6.00
CA PHE A 369 -17.02 12.98 -7.36
C PHE A 369 -18.25 12.21 -7.81
N VAL A 370 -18.99 12.79 -8.75
CA VAL A 370 -20.06 12.14 -9.50
C VAL A 370 -19.89 12.49 -10.98
N TRP A 371 -19.73 11.47 -11.82
CA TRP A 371 -19.84 11.59 -13.26
C TRP A 371 -21.24 11.13 -13.71
N VAL A 372 -21.85 11.90 -14.61
CA VAL A 372 -23.16 11.59 -15.21
C VAL A 372 -22.96 11.45 -16.70
N ASN A 373 -23.44 10.34 -17.27
CA ASN A 373 -23.26 10.05 -18.68
C ASN A 373 -24.01 11.08 -19.56
N PRO A 374 -23.32 11.82 -20.45
CA PRO A 374 -23.96 12.81 -21.32
C PRO A 374 -24.96 12.18 -22.31
N HIS A 375 -24.92 10.86 -22.53
CA HIS A 375 -25.83 10.16 -23.42
C HIS A 375 -26.97 9.42 -22.71
N ASP A 376 -26.93 9.29 -21.38
CA ASP A 376 -27.99 8.68 -20.57
C ASP A 376 -27.86 9.09 -19.09
N SER A 377 -28.65 10.08 -18.65
CA SER A 377 -28.63 10.57 -17.27
C SER A 377 -28.97 9.51 -16.21
N ASN A 378 -29.47 8.33 -16.58
CA ASN A 378 -29.62 7.23 -15.62
C ASN A 378 -28.28 6.58 -15.24
N HIS A 379 -27.29 6.62 -16.15
CA HIS A 379 -25.95 6.07 -15.91
C HIS A 379 -25.10 7.09 -15.15
N VAL A 380 -24.86 6.81 -13.87
CA VAL A 380 -24.15 7.69 -12.93
C VAL A 380 -23.04 6.90 -12.23
N ILE A 381 -21.83 7.43 -12.24
CA ILE A 381 -20.68 6.86 -11.52
C ILE A 381 -20.33 7.77 -10.34
N LYS A 382 -20.19 7.18 -9.16
CA LYS A 382 -19.97 7.86 -7.88
C LYS A 382 -18.67 7.36 -7.25
N LEU A 383 -17.88 8.28 -6.72
CA LEU A 383 -16.63 8.01 -6.00
C LEU A 383 -16.73 8.43 -4.53
N ASP A 384 -16.16 7.63 -3.63
CA ASP A 384 -16.13 7.87 -2.18
C ASP A 384 -14.88 7.29 -1.48
N ASP A 385 -14.78 7.48 -0.17
CA ASP A 385 -13.67 6.98 0.66
C ASP A 385 -13.63 5.44 0.78
N GLY A 386 -14.65 4.74 0.26
CA GLY A 386 -14.70 3.29 0.09
C GLY A 386 -14.75 2.86 -1.39
N GLY A 387 -14.38 3.72 -2.34
CA GLY A 387 -14.21 3.38 -3.75
C GLY A 387 -15.34 3.77 -4.69
N LEU A 388 -15.82 2.80 -5.48
CA LEU A 388 -16.57 3.02 -6.73
C LEU A 388 -17.99 2.45 -6.66
N GLY A 389 -18.99 3.28 -6.97
CA GLY A 389 -20.38 2.88 -7.21
C GLY A 389 -20.85 3.24 -8.62
N ILE A 390 -21.52 2.31 -9.31
CA ILE A 390 -22.12 2.52 -10.64
C ILE A 390 -23.65 2.35 -10.54
N SER A 391 -24.41 3.38 -10.93
CA SER A 391 -25.88 3.40 -10.98
C SER A 391 -26.38 3.40 -12.42
N TYR A 392 -27.54 2.78 -12.64
CA TYR A 392 -28.33 2.84 -13.87
C TYR A 392 -29.77 3.35 -13.61
N ASP A 393 -29.95 4.09 -12.51
CA ASP A 393 -31.22 4.67 -12.06
C ASP A 393 -31.05 6.09 -11.52
N ARG A 394 -30.17 6.87 -12.17
CA ARG A 394 -29.90 8.29 -11.89
C ARG A 394 -29.21 8.54 -10.54
N GLY A 395 -28.61 7.50 -9.97
CA GLY A 395 -27.86 7.54 -8.72
C GLY A 395 -28.70 7.26 -7.47
N ASP A 396 -29.79 6.50 -7.57
CA ASP A 396 -30.58 6.08 -6.39
C ASP A 396 -30.00 4.77 -5.77
N HIS A 397 -29.60 3.81 -6.60
CA HIS A 397 -28.95 2.56 -6.19
C HIS A 397 -27.67 2.31 -7.00
N PHE A 398 -26.67 1.65 -6.37
CA PHE A 398 -25.36 1.43 -6.98
C PHE A 398 -24.94 -0.05 -6.94
N LEU A 399 -24.36 -0.51 -8.05
CA LEU A 399 -23.44 -1.63 -8.09
C LEU A 399 -22.11 -1.18 -7.48
N TYR A 400 -21.70 -1.79 -6.38
CA TYR A 400 -20.46 -1.49 -5.67
C TYR A 400 -19.33 -2.41 -6.14
N HIS A 401 -18.15 -1.85 -6.42
CA HIS A 401 -17.02 -2.59 -7.01
C HIS A 401 -15.97 -2.99 -5.96
N THR A 402 -15.70 -4.30 -5.84
CA THR A 402 -14.87 -4.89 -4.77
C THR A 402 -13.52 -5.47 -5.23
N ALA A 403 -13.11 -5.22 -6.47
CA ALA A 403 -11.84 -5.74 -7.02
C ALA A 403 -10.71 -4.70 -7.11
N LEU A 404 -10.87 -3.50 -6.53
CA LEU A 404 -9.84 -2.45 -6.47
C LEU A 404 -9.08 -2.57 -5.13
N PRO A 405 -7.80 -3.01 -5.10
CA PRO A 405 -7.03 -3.16 -3.86
C PRO A 405 -6.46 -1.81 -3.41
N LEU A 406 -7.34 -0.84 -3.15
CA LEU A 406 -7.01 0.55 -2.80
C LEU A 406 -6.93 0.80 -1.29
N SER A 407 -6.83 -0.25 -0.49
CA SER A 407 -6.96 -0.16 0.96
C SER A 407 -5.81 0.61 1.62
N GLN A 408 -6.18 1.54 2.49
CA GLN A 408 -5.31 2.55 3.09
C GLN A 408 -4.99 2.21 4.56
N TYR A 409 -4.03 1.32 4.80
CA TYR A 409 -3.64 0.94 6.16
C TYR A 409 -2.88 2.05 6.90
N TYR A 410 -3.10 2.16 8.20
CA TYR A 410 -2.30 3.01 9.09
C TYR A 410 -1.22 2.23 9.84
N ARG A 411 -1.55 1.03 10.35
CA ARG A 411 -0.68 0.20 11.19
C ARG A 411 -0.87 -1.29 10.85
N VAL A 412 0.13 -2.12 11.18
CA VAL A 412 0.05 -3.58 10.96
C VAL A 412 0.64 -4.38 12.12
N SER A 413 -0.03 -5.49 12.47
CA SER A 413 0.49 -6.52 13.37
C SER A 413 0.11 -7.92 12.88
N VAL A 414 0.66 -8.95 13.54
CA VAL A 414 0.51 -10.37 13.18
C VAL A 414 0.30 -11.22 14.42
N ASP A 415 -0.43 -12.33 14.28
CA ASP A 415 -0.51 -13.39 15.31
C ASP A 415 0.48 -14.53 15.06
N MET A 416 0.49 -15.53 15.95
CA MET A 416 1.34 -16.73 15.82
C MET A 416 0.57 -17.96 15.31
N ALA A 417 -0.59 -17.81 14.66
CA ALA A 417 -1.33 -18.95 14.08
C ALA A 417 -0.57 -19.57 12.87
N HIS A 418 -1.01 -20.72 12.36
CA HIS A 418 -0.46 -21.29 11.12
C HIS A 418 -1.59 -21.75 10.19
N PRO A 419 -1.85 -21.06 9.05
CA PRO A 419 -1.29 -19.77 8.64
C PRO A 419 -1.47 -18.67 9.68
N TYR A 420 -0.53 -17.72 9.75
CA TYR A 420 -0.68 -16.56 10.62
C TYR A 420 -1.69 -15.57 10.05
N ASN A 421 -2.33 -14.78 10.91
CA ASN A 421 -3.22 -13.70 10.49
C ASN A 421 -2.55 -12.34 10.65
N ILE A 422 -2.92 -11.43 9.77
CA ILE A 422 -2.49 -10.05 9.70
C ILE A 422 -3.65 -9.17 10.16
N TYR A 423 -3.34 -8.21 11.03
CA TYR A 423 -4.29 -7.29 11.64
C TYR A 423 -3.87 -5.86 11.33
N GLY A 424 -4.82 -4.98 11.05
CA GLY A 424 -4.51 -3.57 10.85
C GLY A 424 -5.74 -2.71 10.65
N GLY A 425 -5.60 -1.42 10.94
CA GLY A 425 -6.62 -0.41 10.78
C GLY A 425 -6.52 0.35 9.46
N LEU A 426 -7.66 0.74 8.91
CA LEU A 426 -7.80 1.48 7.66
C LEU A 426 -8.41 2.87 7.85
N GLN A 427 -8.04 3.75 6.91
CA GLN A 427 -8.73 5.00 6.62
C GLN A 427 -10.24 4.78 6.38
N ASP A 428 -11.08 5.37 7.25
CA ASP A 428 -12.57 5.31 7.39
C ASP A 428 -13.26 3.93 7.34
N ASN A 429 -12.53 2.87 7.01
CA ASN A 429 -13.03 1.54 6.72
C ASN A 429 -12.88 0.56 7.90
N GLY A 430 -12.45 1.03 9.07
CA GLY A 430 -12.27 0.27 10.32
C GLY A 430 -11.06 -0.66 10.31
N SER A 431 -10.96 -1.51 11.33
CA SER A 431 -9.86 -2.48 11.45
C SER A 431 -10.26 -3.87 10.94
N TRP A 432 -9.27 -4.61 10.42
CA TRP A 432 -9.47 -5.85 9.67
C TRP A 432 -8.47 -6.92 10.07
N ARG A 433 -8.87 -8.18 9.88
CA ARG A 433 -8.09 -9.40 10.07
C ARG A 433 -8.19 -10.27 8.81
N GLY A 434 -7.08 -10.80 8.32
CA GLY A 434 -7.07 -11.79 7.24
C GLY A 434 -5.82 -12.68 7.29
N PRO A 435 -5.80 -13.82 6.59
CA PRO A 435 -4.70 -14.76 6.64
C PRO A 435 -3.54 -14.35 5.72
N SER A 436 -2.31 -14.74 6.07
CA SER A 436 -1.13 -14.55 5.21
C SER A 436 -1.08 -15.53 4.02
N GLN A 437 -1.80 -16.65 4.12
CA GLN A 437 -2.03 -17.63 3.06
C GLN A 437 -3.30 -18.43 3.33
N THR A 438 -3.93 -18.97 2.29
CA THR A 438 -5.07 -19.89 2.39
C THR A 438 -4.69 -21.29 1.94
N TYR A 439 -5.56 -22.27 2.19
CA TYR A 439 -5.45 -23.61 1.61
C TYR A 439 -6.18 -23.73 0.25
N ARG A 440 -6.44 -22.61 -0.44
CA ARG A 440 -7.15 -22.55 -1.72
C ARG A 440 -6.21 -22.32 -2.91
N ALA A 441 -6.56 -22.91 -4.05
CA ALA A 441 -5.87 -22.62 -5.31
C ALA A 441 -6.17 -21.21 -5.84
N GLU A 442 -7.32 -20.64 -5.45
CA GLU A 442 -7.77 -19.28 -5.79
C GLU A 442 -7.10 -18.18 -4.93
N GLY A 443 -6.16 -18.52 -4.04
CA GLY A 443 -5.48 -17.53 -3.20
C GLY A 443 -6.31 -17.02 -2.02
N ILE A 444 -6.04 -15.78 -1.60
CA ILE A 444 -6.69 -15.06 -0.50
C ILE A 444 -7.84 -14.23 -1.07
N LEU A 445 -9.08 -14.56 -0.70
CA LEU A 445 -10.27 -13.94 -1.27
C LEU A 445 -10.79 -12.82 -0.36
N ASN A 446 -11.57 -11.91 -0.96
CA ASN A 446 -12.28 -10.83 -0.26
C ASN A 446 -13.15 -11.28 0.94
N GLU A 447 -13.57 -12.55 0.98
CA GLU A 447 -14.35 -13.17 2.06
C GLU A 447 -13.51 -13.72 3.23
N ASP A 448 -12.18 -13.85 3.07
CA ASP A 448 -11.27 -14.24 4.15
C ASP A 448 -10.97 -13.10 5.11
N TRP A 449 -11.15 -11.87 4.63
CA TRP A 449 -10.94 -10.64 5.39
C TRP A 449 -12.18 -10.30 6.21
N ASN A 450 -11.99 -10.20 7.52
CA ASN A 450 -13.04 -9.98 8.51
C ASN A 450 -12.82 -8.65 9.24
N LYS A 451 -13.89 -7.84 9.36
CA LYS A 451 -13.85 -6.53 10.02
C LYS A 451 -14.03 -6.64 11.53
N TRP A 452 -13.15 -5.99 12.30
CA TRP A 452 -13.14 -5.93 13.76
C TRP A 452 -12.95 -4.46 14.18
N GLY A 453 -14.05 -3.78 14.54
CA GLY A 453 -14.06 -2.33 14.82
C GLY A 453 -14.62 -1.49 13.67
N GLY A 454 -14.50 -0.15 13.77
CA GLY A 454 -15.09 0.82 12.85
C GLY A 454 -14.51 2.23 13.03
N GLY A 455 -15.05 3.22 12.30
CA GLY A 455 -14.40 4.51 12.11
C GLY A 455 -13.21 4.39 11.15
N ASP A 456 -12.28 5.35 11.18
CA ASP A 456 -10.89 4.99 10.88
C ASP A 456 -10.48 3.98 11.97
N GLY A 457 -9.96 2.83 11.57
CA GLY A 457 -9.20 1.99 12.49
C GLY A 457 -7.72 2.34 12.34
N PHE A 458 -6.91 2.30 13.40
CA PHE A 458 -5.46 2.46 13.27
C PHE A 458 -4.72 1.24 13.80
N LEU A 459 -4.35 1.24 15.07
CA LEU A 459 -3.60 0.14 15.65
C LEU A 459 -4.55 -1.00 16.06
N ALA A 460 -4.18 -2.22 15.66
CA ALA A 460 -4.84 -3.44 16.06
C ALA A 460 -3.76 -4.41 16.56
N LEU A 461 -3.89 -4.89 17.80
CA LEU A 461 -2.91 -5.77 18.46
C LEU A 461 -3.63 -6.99 19.04
N VAL A 462 -3.13 -8.17 18.72
CA VAL A 462 -3.62 -9.45 19.24
C VAL A 462 -2.72 -9.94 20.38
N ASP A 463 -3.30 -10.53 21.42
CA ASP A 463 -2.53 -11.26 22.42
C ASP A 463 -1.98 -12.55 21.79
N THR A 464 -0.69 -12.53 21.44
CA THR A 464 -0.01 -13.62 20.72
C THR A 464 0.21 -14.88 21.56
N THR A 465 -0.11 -14.85 22.87
CA THR A 465 -0.02 -16.04 23.74
C THR A 465 -1.18 -17.02 23.54
N GLU A 466 -2.37 -16.49 23.19
CA GLU A 466 -3.59 -17.29 22.97
C GLU A 466 -4.28 -17.02 21.62
N ASN A 467 -3.87 -15.99 20.87
CA ASN A 467 -4.43 -15.55 19.59
C ASN A 467 -5.97 -15.34 19.61
N ARG A 468 -6.54 -15.07 20.80
CA ARG A 468 -7.99 -14.96 21.05
C ARG A 468 -8.43 -13.52 21.32
N ILE A 469 -7.66 -12.79 22.11
CA ILE A 469 -8.00 -11.42 22.52
C ILE A 469 -7.39 -10.43 21.53
N LEU A 470 -8.25 -9.60 20.94
CA LEU A 470 -7.87 -8.53 20.02
C LEU A 470 -8.17 -7.19 20.67
N TYR A 471 -7.20 -6.28 20.66
CA TYR A 471 -7.40 -4.87 20.93
C TYR A 471 -7.46 -4.14 19.59
N SER A 472 -8.50 -3.35 19.37
CA SER A 472 -8.65 -2.51 18.18
C SER A 472 -8.83 -1.05 18.60
N GLU A 473 -8.12 -0.14 17.97
CA GLU A 473 -8.23 1.29 18.18
C GLU A 473 -8.85 2.01 16.97
N SER A 474 -9.50 3.14 17.26
CA SER A 474 -10.20 4.05 16.37
C SER A 474 -10.01 5.49 16.85
N GLN A 475 -10.52 6.50 16.15
CA GLN A 475 -10.10 7.89 16.33
C GLN A 475 -10.05 8.36 17.80
N TYR A 476 -8.98 9.04 18.18
CA TYR A 476 -8.77 9.58 19.53
C TYR A 476 -8.58 8.50 20.60
N LEU A 477 -7.83 7.44 20.28
CA LEU A 477 -7.61 6.28 21.16
C LEU A 477 -8.94 5.62 21.57
N GLY A 478 -9.88 5.48 20.64
CA GLY A 478 -11.12 4.72 20.81
C GLY A 478 -10.84 3.22 20.90
N LEU A 479 -10.40 2.77 22.08
CA LEU A 479 -9.80 1.46 22.32
C LEU A 479 -10.83 0.42 22.80
N THR A 480 -11.03 -0.64 22.02
CA THR A 480 -11.94 -1.75 22.34
C THR A 480 -11.17 -3.06 22.47
N ARG A 481 -11.45 -3.83 23.53
CA ARG A 481 -11.04 -5.24 23.69
C ARG A 481 -12.13 -6.17 23.19
N TRP A 482 -11.75 -7.15 22.37
CA TRP A 482 -12.60 -8.18 21.80
C TRP A 482 -12.15 -9.56 22.24
N ASP A 483 -13.11 -10.45 22.49
CA ASP A 483 -12.91 -11.90 22.42
C ASP A 483 -13.33 -12.37 21.03
N MET A 484 -12.36 -12.80 20.21
CA MET A 484 -12.62 -13.19 18.82
C MET A 484 -13.36 -14.53 18.67
N GLU A 485 -13.46 -15.34 19.73
CA GLU A 485 -14.23 -16.60 19.70
C GLU A 485 -15.71 -16.35 20.03
N THR A 486 -16.01 -15.49 21.00
CA THR A 486 -17.39 -15.21 21.45
C THR A 486 -18.03 -14.01 20.77
N GLY A 487 -17.23 -13.08 20.23
CA GLY A 487 -17.68 -11.78 19.75
C GLY A 487 -18.02 -10.79 20.87
N GLU A 488 -17.68 -11.09 22.13
CA GLU A 488 -17.84 -10.14 23.23
C GLU A 488 -16.86 -8.98 23.07
N ALA A 489 -17.36 -7.75 23.29
CA ALA A 489 -16.62 -6.51 23.12
C ALA A 489 -16.75 -5.64 24.37
N LYS A 490 -15.66 -4.95 24.74
CA LYS A 490 -15.63 -4.00 25.84
C LYS A 490 -14.79 -2.78 25.45
N ASP A 491 -15.39 -1.60 25.51
CA ASP A 491 -14.62 -0.35 25.47
C ASP A 491 -13.77 -0.27 26.74
N ILE A 492 -12.47 -0.03 26.56
CA ILE A 492 -11.45 0.04 27.60
C ILE A 492 -10.64 1.34 27.51
N ARG A 493 -11.15 2.38 26.83
CA ARG A 493 -10.44 3.65 26.68
C ARG A 493 -10.15 4.30 28.05
N PRO A 494 -8.90 4.70 28.34
CA PRO A 494 -8.59 5.42 29.58
C PRO A 494 -9.12 6.86 29.57
N GLY A 495 -9.23 7.45 30.76
CA GLY A 495 -9.47 8.90 30.91
C GLY A 495 -10.90 9.36 30.59
N ASP A 496 -11.91 8.51 30.77
CA ASP A 496 -13.34 8.87 30.68
C ASP A 496 -14.09 8.48 31.98
N PRO A 497 -14.05 9.32 33.03
CA PRO A 497 -14.67 9.01 34.33
C PRO A 497 -16.17 9.36 34.42
N GLU A 498 -16.72 10.14 33.48
CA GLU A 498 -18.14 10.54 33.47
C GLU A 498 -18.96 9.81 32.39
N GLY A 499 -18.29 9.11 31.47
CA GLY A 499 -18.87 8.23 30.45
C GLY A 499 -18.99 8.91 29.08
N HIS A 500 -19.00 8.07 28.04
CA HIS A 500 -18.86 8.45 26.62
C HIS A 500 -19.47 9.80 26.23
N ILE A 501 -18.60 10.81 26.14
CA ILE A 501 -18.89 12.02 25.36
C ILE A 501 -18.45 11.77 23.92
N SER A 502 -19.41 11.79 23.01
CA SER A 502 -19.18 11.53 21.58
C SER A 502 -18.06 12.42 21.03
N ALA A 503 -17.11 11.82 20.32
CA ALA A 503 -15.88 12.41 19.76
C ALA A 503 -16.04 13.63 18.82
N ARG A 504 -17.26 14.17 18.66
CA ARG A 504 -17.65 15.22 17.69
C ARG A 504 -18.05 16.53 18.36
N ARG A 505 -17.72 16.73 19.65
CA ARG A 505 -18.28 17.79 20.51
C ARG A 505 -17.26 18.36 21.50
N ASN A 506 -16.23 19.04 20.98
CA ASN A 506 -15.31 19.81 21.82
C ASN A 506 -15.95 21.19 22.15
N TRP A 507 -16.68 21.26 23.27
CA TRP A 507 -17.48 22.45 23.62
C TRP A 507 -16.74 23.56 24.37
N THR A 508 -15.63 23.23 25.02
CA THR A 508 -14.75 24.20 25.73
C THR A 508 -13.84 24.99 24.78
N THR A 509 -14.15 24.99 23.49
CA THR A 509 -13.28 25.47 22.40
C THR A 509 -13.43 26.95 22.08
N TRP A 510 -14.58 27.54 22.39
CA TRP A 510 -14.93 28.89 21.95
C TRP A 510 -14.69 29.92 23.07
N PRO A 511 -13.77 30.89 22.88
CA PRO A 511 -13.47 31.93 23.89
C PRO A 511 -14.67 32.83 24.25
N ASP A 512 -15.71 32.83 23.41
CA ASP A 512 -16.92 33.66 23.49
C ASP A 512 -18.18 32.89 23.94
N LEU A 513 -18.09 31.59 24.24
CA LEU A 513 -19.23 30.78 24.72
C LEU A 513 -19.18 30.50 26.23
N ASP A 514 -19.56 31.50 27.03
CA ASP A 514 -20.14 31.26 28.36
C ASP A 514 -21.52 30.59 28.19
N ASP A 515 -21.56 29.27 27.92
CA ASP A 515 -22.81 28.51 27.80
C ASP A 515 -23.24 27.91 29.17
N PRO A 516 -24.24 28.49 29.86
CA PRO A 516 -24.68 28.02 31.18
C PRO A 516 -25.47 26.70 31.12
N PHE A 517 -25.69 26.12 29.94
CA PHE A 517 -26.44 24.86 29.78
C PHE A 517 -25.53 23.61 29.64
N GLN A 518 -24.20 23.77 29.61
CA GLN A 518 -23.24 22.66 29.47
C GLN A 518 -23.05 21.86 30.77
N ARG A 519 -24.08 21.06 31.11
CA ARG A 519 -24.12 20.26 32.33
C ARG A 519 -23.15 19.06 32.36
N LEU A 520 -22.69 18.58 31.21
CA LEU A 520 -21.86 17.36 31.07
C LEU A 520 -20.37 17.64 30.75
N GLY A 521 -19.99 18.91 30.54
CA GLY A 521 -18.62 19.27 30.18
C GLY A 521 -18.09 18.63 28.89
N ASN A 522 -16.76 18.49 28.82
CA ASN A 522 -16.03 17.71 27.84
C ASN A 522 -15.17 16.73 28.64
N ALA A 523 -15.53 15.44 28.61
CA ALA A 523 -15.13 14.44 29.62
C ALA A 523 -14.12 13.40 29.12
N MET A 524 -13.68 13.52 27.86
CA MET A 524 -12.74 12.61 27.25
C MET A 524 -11.32 13.19 27.31
N GLU A 525 -10.38 12.49 27.96
CA GLU A 525 -8.96 12.90 27.98
C GLU A 525 -8.44 13.08 26.54
N PRO A 526 -7.80 14.21 26.17
CA PRO A 526 -7.33 14.50 24.82
C PRO A 526 -6.40 13.40 24.29
N ALA A 527 -6.59 12.95 23.04
CA ALA A 527 -5.75 11.92 22.42
C ALA A 527 -5.59 12.18 20.92
N ASN A 528 -4.52 11.64 20.33
CA ASN A 528 -4.21 11.84 18.91
C ASN A 528 -5.25 11.14 18.00
N TRP A 529 -5.37 11.56 16.75
CA TRP A 529 -6.25 10.89 15.77
C TRP A 529 -5.86 9.42 15.58
N ASP A 530 -4.55 9.10 15.55
CA ASP A 530 -3.95 7.75 15.63
C ASP A 530 -3.25 7.62 17.01
N GLY A 531 -3.91 6.99 17.98
CA GLY A 531 -3.47 6.96 19.38
C GLY A 531 -2.56 5.76 19.71
N PRO A 532 -1.35 5.96 20.27
CA PRO A 532 -0.44 4.85 20.54
C PRO A 532 -0.90 4.02 21.73
N TYR A 533 -0.85 2.70 21.60
CA TYR A 533 -0.92 1.77 22.72
C TYR A 533 -0.07 0.52 22.44
N ILE A 534 0.36 -0.17 23.49
CA ILE A 534 1.14 -1.41 23.39
C ILE A 534 0.66 -2.44 24.42
N ILE A 535 0.81 -3.72 24.07
CA ILE A 535 0.82 -4.83 25.03
C ILE A 535 2.26 -4.96 25.53
N SER A 536 2.47 -5.17 26.83
CA SER A 536 3.82 -5.38 27.37
C SER A 536 4.41 -6.70 26.87
N PRO A 537 5.66 -6.73 26.35
CA PRO A 537 6.34 -7.97 26.00
C PRO A 537 6.65 -8.86 27.23
N HIS A 538 6.51 -8.32 28.45
CA HIS A 538 6.76 -9.04 29.71
C HIS A 538 5.50 -9.65 30.35
N ASP A 539 4.32 -9.13 30.04
CA ASP A 539 3.03 -9.59 30.57
C ASP A 539 1.87 -9.19 29.66
N SER A 540 1.19 -10.16 29.05
CA SER A 540 0.06 -9.94 28.15
C SER A 540 -1.19 -9.33 28.82
N ASN A 541 -1.22 -9.24 30.15
CA ASN A 541 -2.27 -8.50 30.87
C ASN A 541 -1.96 -7.01 31.03
N THR A 542 -0.71 -6.61 30.84
CA THR A 542 -0.25 -5.23 31.01
C THR A 542 -0.35 -4.47 29.70
N LEU A 543 -1.09 -3.36 29.71
CA LEU A 543 -1.26 -2.44 28.58
C LEU A 543 -0.74 -1.06 28.94
N TYR A 544 -0.11 -0.38 27.98
CA TYR A 544 0.18 1.05 28.06
C TYR A 544 -0.54 1.78 26.93
N ALA A 545 -1.15 2.94 27.20
CA ALA A 545 -1.92 3.69 26.21
C ALA A 545 -1.74 5.21 26.35
N GLY A 546 -1.59 5.91 25.23
CA GLY A 546 -1.22 7.32 25.14
C GLY A 546 -2.40 8.24 24.78
N THR A 547 -2.59 9.26 25.61
CA THR A 547 -3.50 10.40 25.43
C THR A 547 -2.63 11.67 25.42
N ALA A 548 -2.98 12.79 26.06
CA ALA A 548 -1.99 13.75 26.54
C ALA A 548 -1.18 13.17 27.74
N ARG A 549 -1.77 12.19 28.43
CA ARG A 549 -1.15 11.39 29.48
C ARG A 549 -0.80 9.99 29.01
N LEU A 550 0.22 9.39 29.61
CA LEU A 550 0.41 7.96 29.53
C LEU A 550 -0.42 7.25 30.62
N TRP A 551 -1.03 6.13 30.26
CA TRP A 551 -1.80 5.27 31.15
C TRP A 551 -1.23 3.85 31.17
N LYS A 552 -1.31 3.18 32.33
CA LYS A 552 -0.97 1.77 32.52
C LYS A 552 -2.16 0.99 33.07
N SER A 553 -2.46 -0.16 32.48
CA SER A 553 -3.34 -1.20 33.02
C SER A 553 -2.51 -2.46 33.27
N VAL A 554 -2.93 -3.29 34.23
CA VAL A 554 -2.37 -4.63 34.52
C VAL A 554 -3.44 -5.71 34.49
N ASP A 555 -4.60 -5.39 33.92
CA ASP A 555 -5.82 -6.20 33.90
C ASP A 555 -6.55 -6.09 32.53
N ARG A 556 -5.76 -6.07 31.44
CA ARG A 556 -6.22 -6.04 30.05
C ARG A 556 -7.12 -4.82 29.72
N GLY A 557 -6.92 -3.70 30.41
CA GLY A 557 -7.69 -2.46 30.25
C GLY A 557 -8.94 -2.33 31.14
N ASP A 558 -9.14 -3.23 32.12
CA ASP A 558 -10.28 -3.14 33.04
C ASP A 558 -10.14 -1.97 34.04
N THR A 559 -8.92 -1.64 34.45
CA THR A 559 -8.57 -0.46 35.25
C THR A 559 -7.29 0.21 34.75
N TRP A 560 -7.20 1.53 34.92
CA TRP A 560 -6.08 2.34 34.44
C TRP A 560 -5.50 3.24 35.54
N THR A 561 -4.18 3.35 35.56
CA THR A 561 -3.41 4.30 36.37
C THR A 561 -2.67 5.28 35.46
N SER A 562 -2.76 6.59 35.70
CA SER A 562 -1.98 7.57 34.94
C SER A 562 -0.52 7.60 35.41
N LEU A 563 0.40 7.64 34.45
CA LEU A 563 1.84 7.79 34.64
C LEU A 563 2.33 9.24 34.40
N GLY A 564 1.40 10.19 34.25
CA GLY A 564 1.69 11.61 34.02
C GLY A 564 1.32 12.12 32.63
N ASP A 565 1.29 13.45 32.50
CA ASP A 565 1.24 14.18 31.23
C ASP A 565 2.66 14.27 30.68
N LEU A 566 2.86 13.87 29.42
CA LEU A 566 4.19 13.83 28.78
C LEU A 566 4.31 14.82 27.60
N THR A 567 3.38 15.77 27.49
CA THR A 567 3.39 16.84 26.49
C THR A 567 4.02 18.12 27.05
N THR A 568 4.17 19.16 26.23
CA THR A 568 4.49 20.52 26.68
C THR A 568 3.36 21.18 27.48
N GLY A 569 2.13 20.64 27.42
CA GLY A 569 0.93 21.26 27.98
C GLY A 569 0.53 22.58 27.31
N THR A 570 1.03 22.85 26.10
CA THR A 570 0.76 24.08 25.36
C THR A 570 -0.72 24.20 24.99
N ASP A 571 -1.37 25.31 25.37
CA ASP A 571 -2.72 25.61 24.92
C ASP A 571 -2.71 25.96 23.42
N ARG A 572 -3.26 25.06 22.60
CA ARG A 572 -3.37 25.25 21.15
C ARG A 572 -4.17 26.48 20.73
N ARG A 573 -5.01 27.05 21.61
CA ARG A 573 -5.74 28.31 21.37
C ARG A 573 -4.86 29.55 21.48
N SER A 574 -3.67 29.44 22.06
CA SER A 574 -2.67 30.52 22.07
C SER A 574 -1.86 30.62 20.77
N LEU A 575 -1.98 29.63 19.88
CA LEU A 575 -1.25 29.56 18.61
C LEU A 575 -2.04 30.20 17.46
N VAL A 576 -1.32 30.70 16.46
CA VAL A 576 -1.90 31.38 15.28
C VAL A 576 -1.77 30.53 14.01
N ILE A 577 -2.68 30.74 13.05
CA ILE A 577 -2.63 30.14 11.71
C ILE A 577 -2.96 31.25 10.69
N MET A 578 -2.14 31.42 9.65
CA MET A 578 -2.20 32.57 8.72
C MET A 578 -2.22 33.94 9.44
N ASP A 579 -1.34 34.13 10.43
CA ASP A 579 -1.22 35.32 11.29
C ASP A 579 -2.49 35.72 12.09
N GLN A 580 -3.53 34.87 12.07
CA GLN A 580 -4.78 35.06 12.80
C GLN A 580 -4.85 34.16 14.05
N ALA A 581 -5.31 34.75 15.16
CA ALA A 581 -5.70 34.01 16.35
C ALA A 581 -7.14 33.48 16.21
N VAL A 582 -7.44 32.37 16.87
CA VAL A 582 -8.75 31.68 16.78
C VAL A 582 -9.91 32.58 17.22
N ASP A 583 -10.93 32.69 16.35
CA ASP A 583 -12.24 33.30 16.63
C ASP A 583 -13.37 32.52 15.94
N SER A 584 -14.63 32.94 16.16
CA SER A 584 -15.84 32.25 15.67
C SER A 584 -16.13 32.39 14.17
N PHE A 585 -15.33 33.15 13.42
CA PHE A 585 -15.41 33.34 11.96
C PHE A 585 -14.30 32.60 11.20
N VAL A 586 -13.31 32.03 11.89
CA VAL A 586 -12.24 31.24 11.25
C VAL A 586 -12.84 30.02 10.54
N LEU A 587 -12.76 30.01 9.21
CA LEU A 587 -13.45 29.03 8.38
C LEU A 587 -12.79 27.64 8.46
N SER A 588 -13.63 26.61 8.56
CA SER A 588 -13.26 25.20 8.74
C SER A 588 -12.26 24.94 9.88
N LEU A 589 -12.30 25.78 10.92
CA LEU A 589 -11.38 25.70 12.05
C LEU A 589 -11.34 24.29 12.66
N ASP A 590 -10.13 23.77 12.83
CA ASP A 590 -9.84 22.48 13.48
C ASP A 590 -10.43 21.21 12.82
N ASP A 591 -10.94 21.24 11.57
CA ASP A 591 -11.43 20.00 10.95
C ASP A 591 -10.35 18.89 10.97
N GLY A 592 -10.62 17.83 11.74
CA GLY A 592 -9.71 16.68 11.91
C GLY A 592 -8.64 16.84 13.00
N ILE A 593 -8.58 17.97 13.71
CA ILE A 593 -7.59 18.26 14.77
C ILE A 593 -8.25 18.95 15.98
N PRO A 594 -9.16 18.28 16.73
CA PRO A 594 -9.76 18.88 17.93
C PRO A 594 -8.83 18.89 19.16
N TYR A 595 -7.80 18.02 19.18
CA TYR A 595 -6.87 17.83 20.30
C TYR A 595 -5.42 17.97 19.82
N TRP A 596 -4.63 18.71 20.59
CA TRP A 596 -3.17 18.87 20.49
C TRP A 596 -2.72 19.67 21.73
N PRO A 597 -1.56 19.40 22.35
CA PRO A 597 -0.63 18.30 22.05
C PRO A 597 -1.07 16.96 22.67
N THR A 598 -0.57 15.86 22.13
CA THR A 598 -0.86 14.47 22.52
C THR A 598 0.31 13.52 22.24
N LEU A 599 0.31 12.34 22.87
CA LEU A 599 1.26 11.26 22.60
C LEU A 599 0.92 10.58 21.26
N THR A 600 1.96 10.27 20.49
CA THR A 600 1.91 9.66 19.15
C THR A 600 2.72 8.37 19.03
N ALA A 601 3.66 8.12 19.96
CA ALA A 601 4.51 6.93 19.95
C ALA A 601 4.79 6.40 21.36
N LEU A 602 4.82 5.07 21.50
CA LEU A 602 5.14 4.36 22.74
C LEU A 602 5.99 3.11 22.45
N ALA A 603 6.91 2.79 23.36
CA ALA A 603 7.61 1.52 23.39
C ALA A 603 7.99 1.13 24.84
N GLU A 604 8.08 -0.17 25.11
CA GLU A 604 8.72 -0.74 26.31
C GLU A 604 9.98 -1.51 25.88
N SER A 605 11.00 -1.58 26.73
CA SER A 605 12.20 -2.39 26.45
C SER A 605 11.86 -3.88 26.45
N GLU A 606 12.25 -4.60 25.39
CA GLU A 606 12.16 -6.07 25.30
C GLU A 606 12.99 -6.79 26.38
N PHE A 607 13.95 -6.11 27.01
CA PHE A 607 14.87 -6.69 28.00
C PHE A 607 14.50 -6.38 29.46
N VAL A 608 13.84 -5.24 29.72
CA VAL A 608 13.62 -4.72 31.07
C VAL A 608 12.24 -4.08 31.21
N ALA A 609 11.31 -4.81 31.85
CA ALA A 609 9.98 -4.30 32.19
C ALA A 609 10.03 -2.95 32.93
N GLY A 610 9.15 -2.02 32.56
CA GLY A 610 9.09 -0.67 33.13
C GLY A 610 10.17 0.31 32.63
N VAL A 611 11.03 -0.10 31.67
CA VAL A 611 11.80 0.85 30.86
C VAL A 611 10.93 1.27 29.68
N LEU A 612 10.46 2.51 29.71
CA LEU A 612 9.41 3.03 28.83
C LEU A 612 9.91 4.23 28.04
N PHE A 613 9.49 4.33 26.78
CA PHE A 613 9.77 5.43 25.87
C PHE A 613 8.46 6.01 25.37
N ALA A 614 8.36 7.34 25.30
CA ALA A 614 7.18 8.05 24.80
C ALA A 614 7.58 9.18 23.84
N GLY A 615 6.76 9.41 22.82
CA GLY A 615 6.90 10.48 21.84
C GLY A 615 5.58 11.20 21.58
N THR A 616 5.65 12.48 21.21
CA THR A 616 4.48 13.37 21.06
C THR A 616 4.41 14.09 19.70
N ASP A 617 3.23 14.66 19.40
CA ASP A 617 2.98 15.56 18.27
C ASP A 617 3.45 17.02 18.47
N ASP A 618 4.06 17.31 19.62
CA ASP A 618 4.76 18.57 19.93
C ASP A 618 6.29 18.42 20.03
N GLY A 619 6.81 17.26 19.64
CA GLY A 619 8.23 17.02 19.40
C GLY A 619 9.05 16.52 20.59
N LEU A 620 8.42 16.16 21.71
CA LEU A 620 9.12 15.60 22.85
C LEU A 620 9.39 14.10 22.68
N VAL A 621 10.59 13.67 23.06
CA VAL A 621 10.96 12.26 23.27
C VAL A 621 11.38 12.10 24.72
N GLN A 622 10.70 11.22 25.46
CA GLN A 622 10.91 11.03 26.89
C GLN A 622 11.16 9.57 27.27
N VAL A 623 11.97 9.36 28.31
CA VAL A 623 12.35 8.03 28.82
C VAL A 623 12.08 7.91 30.31
N SER A 624 11.51 6.77 30.72
CA SER A 624 11.44 6.29 32.10
C SER A 624 12.27 5.01 32.22
N VAL A 625 13.00 4.86 33.33
CA VAL A 625 13.71 3.61 33.69
C VAL A 625 13.23 3.03 35.03
N ASN A 626 12.04 3.44 35.47
CA ASN A 626 11.45 3.08 36.76
C ASN A 626 9.92 3.00 36.72
N ASP A 627 9.38 2.35 35.69
CA ASP A 627 7.96 2.04 35.52
C ASP A 627 7.03 3.27 35.52
N GLY A 628 7.47 4.34 34.85
CA GLY A 628 6.75 5.59 34.71
C GLY A 628 6.77 6.51 35.94
N ALA A 629 7.50 6.15 37.01
CA ALA A 629 7.55 6.95 38.23
C ALA A 629 8.29 8.29 38.05
N THR A 630 9.28 8.36 37.14
CA THR A 630 9.94 9.61 36.74
C THR A 630 10.35 9.58 35.27
N TRP A 631 10.15 10.68 34.56
CA TRP A 631 10.49 10.85 33.15
C TRP A 631 11.69 11.79 32.95
N THR A 632 12.46 11.53 31.90
CA THR A 632 13.56 12.38 31.43
C THR A 632 13.30 12.72 29.97
N ASP A 633 13.14 14.01 29.66
CA ASP A 633 13.19 14.52 28.29
C ASP A 633 14.61 14.37 27.72
N VAL A 634 14.71 13.70 26.58
CA VAL A 634 15.98 13.43 25.88
C VAL A 634 16.05 14.12 24.51
N THR A 635 15.04 14.89 24.14
CA THR A 635 14.89 15.56 22.82
C THR A 635 16.12 16.40 22.48
N ALA A 636 16.60 17.21 23.42
CA ALA A 636 17.76 18.09 23.22
C ALA A 636 19.11 17.34 23.04
N ALA A 637 19.16 16.02 23.25
CA ALA A 637 20.32 15.18 22.97
C ALA A 637 20.31 14.61 21.53
N MET A 638 19.23 14.81 20.76
CA MET A 638 19.07 14.32 19.39
C MET A 638 19.68 15.32 18.38
N PRO A 639 20.71 14.94 17.61
CA PRO A 639 21.38 15.87 16.70
C PRO A 639 20.50 16.23 15.51
N GLY A 640 20.28 17.54 15.29
CA GLY A 640 19.48 18.04 14.16
C GLY A 640 17.97 17.88 14.33
N VAL A 641 17.48 17.70 15.57
CA VAL A 641 16.04 17.66 15.87
C VAL A 641 15.36 18.97 15.46
N PRO A 642 14.27 18.95 14.67
CA PRO A 642 13.53 20.15 14.33
C PRO A 642 12.52 20.51 15.42
N GLU A 643 12.13 21.78 15.47
CA GLU A 643 11.12 22.28 16.41
C GLU A 643 9.74 21.72 16.05
N MET A 644 8.95 21.31 17.06
CA MET A 644 7.60 20.76 16.89
C MET A 644 7.49 19.53 15.96
N MET A 645 8.53 18.69 15.91
CA MET A 645 8.54 17.47 15.09
C MET A 645 7.38 16.52 15.45
N TRP A 646 6.87 15.77 14.48
CA TRP A 646 5.92 14.69 14.78
C TRP A 646 6.69 13.40 15.05
N VAL A 647 6.73 12.95 16.31
CA VAL A 647 7.36 11.66 16.66
C VAL A 647 6.45 10.53 16.16
N ASN A 648 6.74 9.99 14.99
CA ASN A 648 5.85 9.05 14.30
C ASN A 648 5.93 7.63 14.89
N GLN A 649 7.11 7.26 15.42
CA GLN A 649 7.33 5.96 16.03
C GLN A 649 8.60 5.92 16.90
N ILE A 650 8.56 5.09 17.95
CA ILE A 650 9.72 4.64 18.71
C ILE A 650 9.77 3.12 18.62
N HIS A 651 10.96 2.56 18.37
CA HIS A 651 11.17 1.11 18.32
C HIS A 651 12.30 0.72 19.28
N ALA A 652 11.97 -0.03 20.32
CA ALA A 652 12.95 -0.66 21.20
C ALA A 652 13.56 -1.88 20.50
N SER A 653 14.88 -2.07 20.64
CA SER A 653 15.59 -3.19 20.02
C SER A 653 15.22 -4.52 20.69
N PRO A 654 14.90 -5.59 19.91
CA PRO A 654 14.80 -6.95 20.43
C PRO A 654 16.17 -7.64 20.57
N ASN A 655 17.26 -7.03 20.06
CA ASN A 655 18.59 -7.64 20.01
C ASN A 655 19.58 -7.08 21.06
N VAL A 656 19.42 -5.81 21.47
CA VAL A 656 20.41 -5.09 22.27
C VAL A 656 19.72 -4.27 23.37
N ASP A 657 19.95 -4.64 24.63
CA ASP A 657 19.51 -3.88 25.80
C ASP A 657 19.97 -2.41 25.73
N GLY A 658 19.06 -1.49 25.99
CA GLY A 658 19.26 -0.06 25.91
C GLY A 658 19.27 0.55 24.50
N ARG A 659 19.20 -0.25 23.43
CA ARG A 659 19.07 0.29 22.07
C ARG A 659 17.62 0.65 21.76
N VAL A 660 17.45 1.85 21.20
CA VAL A 660 16.16 2.39 20.79
C VAL A 660 16.34 3.26 19.54
N TYR A 661 15.35 3.20 18.66
CA TYR A 661 15.26 3.96 17.42
C TYR A 661 14.09 4.93 17.47
N VAL A 662 14.23 6.12 16.90
CA VAL A 662 13.17 7.13 16.79
C VAL A 662 13.04 7.55 15.33
N ALA A 663 11.84 7.39 14.80
CA ALA A 663 11.41 7.83 13.48
C ALA A 663 10.45 9.03 13.64
N ALA A 664 10.75 10.12 12.95
CA ALA A 664 9.94 11.34 12.97
C ALA A 664 9.79 11.93 11.56
N ASN A 665 8.82 12.82 11.41
CA ASN A 665 8.63 13.64 10.22
C ASN A 665 8.21 15.06 10.61
N ASN A 666 8.52 16.04 9.75
CA ASN A 666 8.21 17.44 10.02
C ASN A 666 7.38 18.12 8.90
N TYR A 667 6.86 17.36 7.93
CA TYR A 667 6.16 17.94 6.77
C TYR A 667 4.93 18.77 7.18
N ARG A 668 4.36 18.48 8.36
CA ARG A 668 3.26 19.26 8.96
C ARG A 668 3.63 20.69 9.35
N ASN A 669 4.94 20.99 9.37
CA ASN A 669 5.49 22.32 9.56
C ASN A 669 6.06 22.94 8.26
N ASP A 670 5.84 22.29 7.11
CA ASP A 670 6.38 22.62 5.78
C ASP A 670 7.89 22.28 5.61
N ASP A 671 8.32 21.21 6.29
CA ASP A 671 9.70 20.71 6.31
C ASP A 671 9.73 19.21 5.99
N TYR A 672 10.25 18.88 4.81
CA TYR A 672 10.17 17.54 4.22
C TYR A 672 11.41 16.67 4.50
N ASP A 673 12.38 17.16 5.28
CA ASP A 673 13.62 16.43 5.59
C ASP A 673 13.39 15.08 6.31
N ASN A 674 14.37 14.19 6.18
CA ASN A 674 14.33 12.86 6.79
C ASN A 674 14.89 12.88 8.21
N TYR A 675 14.11 12.39 9.18
CA TYR A 675 14.44 12.41 10.60
C TYR A 675 14.42 11.00 11.23
N LEU A 676 15.61 10.43 11.45
CA LEU A 676 15.78 9.09 11.98
C LEU A 676 17.03 8.99 12.86
N TRP A 677 16.87 8.53 14.10
CA TRP A 677 17.96 8.41 15.08
C TRP A 677 18.01 7.05 15.78
N ARG A 678 19.19 6.72 16.31
CA ARG A 678 19.44 5.59 17.21
C ARG A 678 20.19 6.04 18.47
N SER A 679 19.77 5.49 19.61
CA SER A 679 20.52 5.43 20.88
C SER A 679 20.96 3.98 21.14
N ASP A 680 22.07 3.78 21.85
CA ASP A 680 22.50 2.47 22.40
C ASP A 680 22.55 2.47 23.95
N ASP A 681 21.97 3.48 24.63
CA ASP A 681 22.16 3.70 26.08
C ASP A 681 20.91 4.15 26.87
N ASN A 682 19.72 3.74 26.42
CA ASN A 682 18.39 4.17 26.90
C ASN A 682 18.13 5.68 26.70
N GLY A 683 18.46 6.19 25.52
CA GLY A 683 18.14 7.55 25.07
C GLY A 683 19.04 8.65 25.63
N ARG A 684 20.15 8.31 26.30
CA ARG A 684 21.06 9.31 26.90
C ARG A 684 21.98 9.95 25.86
N SER A 685 22.30 9.23 24.78
CA SER A 685 23.03 9.76 23.63
C SER A 685 22.51 9.21 22.31
N TRP A 686 22.42 10.09 21.31
CA TRP A 686 21.82 9.78 20.02
C TRP A 686 22.78 10.05 18.86
N ARG A 687 22.62 9.28 17.77
CA ARG A 687 23.18 9.59 16.46
C ARG A 687 22.10 9.50 15.40
N SER A 688 22.16 10.38 14.39
CA SER A 688 21.37 10.21 13.17
C SER A 688 21.83 8.93 12.45
N ILE A 689 20.86 8.24 11.85
CA ILE A 689 21.07 7.07 10.98
C ILE A 689 20.29 7.24 9.65
N VAL A 690 20.10 8.48 9.22
CA VAL A 690 19.53 8.82 7.89
C VAL A 690 20.43 8.31 6.76
N GLY A 691 21.75 8.29 6.97
CA GLY A 691 22.70 7.68 6.03
C GLY A 691 22.70 8.38 4.67
N ASP A 692 22.48 7.61 3.61
CA ASP A 692 22.33 8.04 2.22
C ASP A 692 20.87 7.97 1.71
N LEU A 693 19.89 7.87 2.61
CA LEU A 693 18.47 7.83 2.25
C LEU A 693 18.13 9.04 1.35
N PRO A 694 17.45 8.85 0.20
CA PRO A 694 17.09 9.95 -0.69
C PRO A 694 16.37 11.07 0.08
N PRO A 695 16.61 12.36 -0.24
CA PRO A 695 15.94 13.46 0.44
C PRO A 695 14.42 13.39 0.25
N GLU A 696 13.68 14.10 1.12
CA GLU A 696 12.23 14.33 0.96
C GLU A 696 11.39 13.04 0.89
N ARG A 697 11.81 12.01 1.63
CA ARG A 697 11.06 10.74 1.75
C ARG A 697 10.10 10.74 2.92
N ALA A 698 10.31 11.58 3.94
CA ALA A 698 9.54 11.66 5.19
C ALA A 698 9.35 10.31 5.90
N VAL A 699 10.16 10.08 6.94
CA VAL A 699 10.21 8.78 7.62
C VAL A 699 8.93 8.51 8.43
N ARG A 700 8.42 7.27 8.35
CA ARG A 700 7.21 6.81 9.05
C ARG A 700 7.47 5.69 10.05
N VAL A 701 8.17 4.63 9.64
CA VAL A 701 8.39 3.42 10.44
C VAL A 701 9.83 2.92 10.32
N VAL A 702 10.40 2.42 11.42
CA VAL A 702 11.65 1.65 11.43
C VAL A 702 11.49 0.38 12.26
N ARG A 703 12.06 -0.72 11.77
CA ARG A 703 12.24 -1.98 12.53
C ARG A 703 13.68 -2.43 12.42
N GLU A 704 14.24 -2.85 13.55
CA GLU A 704 15.42 -3.70 13.59
C GLU A 704 15.00 -5.15 13.34
N ASP A 705 15.77 -5.86 12.53
CA ASP A 705 15.50 -7.25 12.21
C ASP A 705 15.67 -8.17 13.45
N PRO A 706 14.75 -9.12 13.70
CA PRO A 706 14.78 -9.96 14.90
C PRO A 706 15.89 -11.02 14.90
N ARG A 707 16.58 -11.25 13.77
CA ARG A 707 17.67 -12.22 13.61
C ARG A 707 19.03 -11.55 13.39
N ASN A 708 19.09 -10.33 12.85
CA ASN A 708 20.33 -9.57 12.64
C ASN A 708 20.22 -8.10 13.05
N GLN A 709 20.80 -7.75 14.21
CA GLN A 709 20.85 -6.38 14.76
C GLN A 709 21.46 -5.27 13.87
N ASN A 710 22.06 -5.60 12.72
CA ASN A 710 22.56 -4.61 11.75
C ASN A 710 21.58 -4.37 10.60
N VAL A 711 20.58 -5.23 10.45
CA VAL A 711 19.57 -5.13 9.40
C VAL A 711 18.41 -4.29 9.91
N LEU A 712 18.07 -3.24 9.15
CA LEU A 712 16.93 -2.37 9.39
C LEU A 712 16.00 -2.38 8.18
N TYR A 713 14.69 -2.31 8.44
CA TYR A 713 13.67 -2.03 7.44
C TYR A 713 13.00 -0.70 7.79
N LEU A 714 12.69 0.09 6.76
CA LEU A 714 12.23 1.47 6.87
C LEU A 714 11.05 1.69 5.91
N GLY A 715 9.98 2.30 6.40
CA GLY A 715 8.87 2.78 5.59
C GLY A 715 8.78 4.31 5.63
N THR A 716 8.49 4.90 4.48
CA THR A 716 8.46 6.36 4.27
C THR A 716 7.18 6.76 3.51
N GLU A 717 7.02 8.05 3.19
CA GLU A 717 5.97 8.52 2.28
C GLU A 717 6.11 7.96 0.87
N ILE A 718 7.34 7.73 0.41
CA ILE A 718 7.65 7.34 -0.96
C ILE A 718 8.59 6.14 -0.92
N GLY A 719 7.99 4.95 -0.79
CA GLY A 719 8.67 3.66 -0.84
C GLY A 719 9.07 3.08 0.52
N ALA A 720 9.58 1.85 0.46
CA ALA A 720 10.17 1.14 1.59
C ALA A 720 11.66 0.85 1.30
N PHE A 721 12.48 0.77 2.34
CA PHE A 721 13.94 0.65 2.23
C PHE A 721 14.48 -0.40 3.20
N TRP A 722 15.60 -1.01 2.83
CA TRP A 722 16.38 -1.95 3.63
C TRP A 722 17.81 -1.41 3.82
N SER A 723 18.38 -1.70 4.99
CA SER A 723 19.77 -1.38 5.34
C SER A 723 20.44 -2.55 6.02
N TRP A 724 21.50 -3.10 5.43
CA TRP A 724 22.36 -4.14 6.02
C TRP A 724 23.36 -3.67 7.10
N ASN A 725 23.46 -2.37 7.37
CA ASN A 725 24.58 -1.80 8.13
C ASN A 725 24.17 -0.76 9.19
N GLY A 726 22.93 -0.87 9.70
CA GLY A 726 22.40 -0.07 10.78
C GLY A 726 22.13 1.39 10.40
N GLY A 727 21.64 1.61 9.17
CA GLY A 727 21.24 2.92 8.64
C GLY A 727 22.41 3.78 8.14
N GLN A 728 23.48 3.17 7.62
CA GLN A 728 24.54 3.93 6.90
C GLN A 728 24.25 3.96 5.40
N ASN A 729 23.74 2.87 4.85
CA ASN A 729 23.27 2.76 3.46
C ASN A 729 21.85 2.19 3.41
N TRP A 730 21.01 2.77 2.55
CA TRP A 730 19.62 2.39 2.31
C TRP A 730 19.42 2.02 0.84
N VAL A 731 18.79 0.87 0.59
CA VAL A 731 18.40 0.40 -0.74
C VAL A 731 16.88 0.26 -0.78
N GLU A 732 16.24 0.74 -1.84
CA GLU A 732 14.78 0.71 -1.97
C GLU A 732 14.28 -0.70 -2.29
N LEU A 733 13.20 -1.13 -1.65
CA LEU A 733 12.57 -2.44 -1.83
C LEU A 733 11.52 -2.35 -2.96
N ARG A 734 11.97 -2.26 -4.23
CA ARG A 734 11.05 -2.12 -5.38
C ARG A 734 10.46 -3.42 -5.94
N GLY A 735 11.04 -4.59 -5.63
CA GLY A 735 10.63 -5.86 -6.26
C GLY A 735 9.14 -6.16 -6.06
N GLY A 736 8.29 -5.88 -7.05
CA GLY A 736 6.83 -6.03 -6.96
C GLY A 736 6.08 -4.98 -6.12
N LEU A 737 6.76 -3.98 -5.56
CA LEU A 737 6.16 -2.88 -4.81
C LEU A 737 6.03 -1.62 -5.68
N PRO A 738 4.84 -0.99 -5.77
CA PRO A 738 4.67 0.27 -6.47
C PRO A 738 5.25 1.45 -5.66
N THR A 739 5.40 2.62 -6.28
CA THR A 739 5.55 3.87 -5.53
C THR A 739 4.31 4.04 -4.63
N VAL A 740 4.49 3.97 -3.30
CA VAL A 740 3.42 4.11 -2.30
C VAL A 740 4.00 4.45 -0.92
N ALA A 741 3.22 5.08 -0.05
CA ALA A 741 3.56 5.23 1.36
C ALA A 741 3.51 3.88 2.10
N ALA A 742 4.61 3.52 2.76
CA ALA A 742 4.70 2.37 3.67
C ALA A 742 4.57 2.88 5.12
N ASN A 743 3.35 2.82 5.67
CA ASN A 743 3.03 3.45 6.95
C ASN A 743 3.57 2.68 8.15
N ASP A 744 3.53 1.35 8.10
CA ASP A 744 4.01 0.48 9.16
C ASP A 744 4.43 -0.87 8.56
N LEU A 745 5.31 -1.59 9.26
CA LEU A 745 5.80 -2.90 8.84
C LEU A 745 6.18 -3.77 10.04
N VAL A 746 6.10 -5.08 9.86
CA VAL A 746 6.43 -6.08 10.88
C VAL A 746 7.10 -7.29 10.24
N ILE A 747 8.07 -7.89 10.95
CA ILE A 747 8.75 -9.11 10.53
C ILE A 747 8.16 -10.24 11.37
N HIS A 748 7.54 -11.24 10.74
CA HIS A 748 6.96 -12.37 11.44
C HIS A 748 8.07 -13.30 11.95
N PRO A 749 8.25 -13.50 13.27
CA PRO A 749 9.50 -14.05 13.82
C PRO A 749 9.73 -15.55 13.52
N ARG A 750 8.66 -16.31 13.28
CA ARG A 750 8.72 -17.74 12.94
C ARG A 750 8.97 -17.94 11.45
N ASP A 751 8.00 -17.57 10.62
CA ASP A 751 8.02 -17.75 9.16
C ASP A 751 9.02 -16.85 8.41
N ASN A 752 9.55 -15.82 9.09
CA ASN A 752 10.56 -14.89 8.58
C ASN A 752 10.09 -13.99 7.43
N ASP A 753 8.80 -13.67 7.40
CA ASP A 753 8.19 -12.83 6.37
C ASP A 753 8.20 -11.36 6.78
N LEU A 754 8.49 -10.45 5.83
CA LEU A 754 8.31 -9.01 6.00
C LEU A 754 6.91 -8.62 5.49
N VAL A 755 6.04 -8.16 6.39
CA VAL A 755 4.69 -7.69 6.09
C VAL A 755 4.66 -6.17 6.11
N LEU A 756 4.18 -5.54 5.03
CA LEU A 756 4.10 -4.08 4.88
C LEU A 756 2.65 -3.62 4.79
N ALA A 757 2.28 -2.62 5.60
CA ALA A 757 1.04 -1.86 5.45
C ALA A 757 1.26 -0.64 4.55
N THR A 758 0.66 -0.67 3.36
CA THR A 758 0.67 0.48 2.45
C THR A 758 -0.57 1.36 2.64
N HIS A 759 -0.44 2.66 2.40
CA HIS A 759 -1.57 3.57 2.46
C HIS A 759 -2.22 3.76 1.08
N GLY A 760 -2.81 2.71 0.51
CA GLY A 760 -3.55 2.80 -0.76
C GLY A 760 -3.32 1.68 -1.76
N ARG A 761 -2.54 0.66 -1.41
CA ARG A 761 -2.34 -0.56 -2.21
C ARG A 761 -2.51 -1.86 -1.38
N GLY A 762 -3.08 -1.77 -0.18
CA GLY A 762 -3.29 -2.89 0.75
C GLY A 762 -2.03 -3.41 1.44
N ILE A 763 -2.04 -4.69 1.82
CA ILE A 763 -0.90 -5.39 2.42
C ILE A 763 -0.05 -6.08 1.36
N TYR A 764 1.26 -5.97 1.53
CA TYR A 764 2.26 -6.75 0.78
C TYR A 764 3.08 -7.62 1.73
N ILE A 765 3.55 -8.76 1.22
CA ILE A 765 4.45 -9.68 1.93
C ILE A 765 5.68 -9.94 1.06
N LEU A 766 6.88 -9.82 1.62
CA LEU A 766 8.08 -10.49 1.10
C LEU A 766 8.31 -11.74 1.95
N ASP A 767 8.04 -12.90 1.35
CA ASP A 767 8.19 -14.18 2.04
C ASP A 767 9.68 -14.47 2.31
N GLN A 768 10.02 -14.95 3.50
CA GLN A 768 11.34 -15.48 3.88
C GLN A 768 12.54 -14.52 3.59
N VAL A 769 12.78 -13.54 4.47
CA VAL A 769 13.81 -12.48 4.27
C VAL A 769 15.27 -12.90 4.53
N ASN A 770 15.60 -14.20 4.49
CA ASN A 770 16.94 -14.72 4.83
C ASN A 770 18.06 -14.06 4.01
N ALA A 771 17.85 -13.85 2.71
CA ALA A 771 18.82 -13.19 1.85
C ALA A 771 19.13 -11.74 2.29
N LEU A 772 18.13 -11.00 2.76
CA LEU A 772 18.31 -9.64 3.30
C LEU A 772 18.96 -9.64 4.69
N GLN A 773 18.76 -10.71 5.48
CA GLN A 773 19.39 -10.91 6.79
C GLN A 773 20.87 -11.29 6.69
N GLU A 774 21.23 -12.10 5.70
CA GLU A 774 22.58 -12.68 5.54
C GLU A 774 23.50 -11.87 4.63
N MET A 775 22.95 -11.01 3.75
CA MET A 775 23.73 -10.24 2.78
C MET A 775 24.75 -9.31 3.45
N THR A 776 25.98 -9.34 2.93
CA THR A 776 27.14 -8.57 3.43
C THR A 776 27.95 -7.97 2.28
N PRO A 777 28.80 -6.95 2.55
CA PRO A 777 29.72 -6.41 1.55
C PRO A 777 30.70 -7.45 0.96
N GLN A 778 30.91 -8.59 1.62
CA GLN A 778 31.70 -9.72 1.11
C GLN A 778 30.88 -10.55 0.11
N ILE A 779 29.60 -10.79 0.38
CA ILE A 779 28.69 -11.51 -0.51
C ILE A 779 28.39 -10.68 -1.77
N ALA A 780 28.10 -9.39 -1.64
CA ALA A 780 27.88 -8.50 -2.79
C ALA A 780 29.11 -8.38 -3.73
N ARG A 781 30.32 -8.64 -3.22
CA ARG A 781 31.57 -8.71 -4.01
C ARG A 781 31.88 -10.11 -4.53
N SER A 782 31.16 -11.14 -4.10
CA SER A 782 31.32 -12.51 -4.56
C SER A 782 30.68 -12.69 -5.94
N SER A 783 31.15 -13.66 -6.73
CA SER A 783 30.58 -13.89 -8.06
C SER A 783 29.18 -14.52 -8.01
N ALA A 784 28.91 -15.33 -6.99
CA ALA A 784 27.60 -15.89 -6.66
C ALA A 784 27.61 -16.37 -5.19
N HIS A 785 26.45 -16.45 -4.55
CA HIS A 785 26.29 -16.93 -3.17
C HIS A 785 24.88 -17.50 -2.96
N PHE A 786 24.75 -18.62 -2.24
CA PHE A 786 23.46 -19.26 -1.94
C PHE A 786 23.12 -19.07 -0.46
N PHE A 787 22.02 -18.36 -0.17
CA PHE A 787 21.58 -18.03 1.19
C PHE A 787 20.93 -19.22 1.89
N SER A 788 20.71 -19.14 3.20
CA SER A 788 19.97 -20.18 3.91
C SER A 788 18.53 -20.34 3.40
N VAL A 789 18.00 -21.56 3.58
CA VAL A 789 16.70 -22.01 3.08
C VAL A 789 15.85 -22.40 4.29
N GLU A 790 14.65 -21.82 4.40
CA GLU A 790 13.69 -22.17 5.46
C GLU A 790 13.00 -23.51 5.20
N ALA A 791 12.29 -24.02 6.19
CA ALA A 791 11.47 -25.21 6.02
C ALA A 791 10.33 -24.98 5.00
N ALA A 792 10.11 -25.94 4.11
CA ALA A 792 9.06 -25.91 3.11
C ALA A 792 7.93 -26.89 3.45
N GLU A 793 6.66 -26.52 3.23
CA GLU A 793 5.50 -27.36 3.53
C GLU A 793 4.83 -27.86 2.25
N GLN A 794 4.46 -29.15 2.20
CA GLN A 794 3.78 -29.79 1.06
C GLN A 794 2.27 -29.47 1.02
N ILE A 795 1.93 -28.17 1.03
CA ILE A 795 0.55 -27.70 1.14
C ILE A 795 -0.32 -28.24 -0.01
N ARG A 796 -1.41 -28.93 0.34
CA ARG A 796 -2.42 -29.37 -0.63
C ARG A 796 -3.53 -28.33 -0.78
N TYR A 797 -3.36 -27.49 -1.79
CA TYR A 797 -4.37 -26.54 -2.24
C TYR A 797 -5.57 -27.27 -2.85
N ARG A 798 -6.78 -26.80 -2.54
CA ARG A 798 -8.04 -27.24 -3.17
C ARG A 798 -8.71 -26.07 -3.87
N SER A 799 -9.41 -26.32 -4.97
CA SER A 799 -10.34 -25.32 -5.50
C SER A 799 -11.67 -25.41 -4.75
N GLU A 800 -12.19 -24.27 -4.31
CA GLU A 800 -13.48 -24.15 -3.61
C GLU A 800 -14.52 -23.34 -4.41
N LYS A 801 -14.12 -22.62 -5.45
CA LYS A 801 -14.99 -21.69 -6.20
C LYS A 801 -15.24 -22.19 -7.62
N ALA A 802 -16.52 -22.31 -7.99
CA ALA A 802 -16.92 -22.72 -9.33
C ALA A 802 -17.01 -21.54 -10.31
N HIS A 803 -17.75 -20.48 -9.95
CA HIS A 803 -18.05 -19.33 -10.81
C HIS A 803 -18.11 -18.03 -9.98
N THR A 804 -17.07 -17.19 -10.09
CA THR A 804 -16.95 -15.90 -9.40
C THR A 804 -17.07 -14.68 -10.33
N GLY A 805 -16.76 -14.85 -11.62
CA GLY A 805 -16.59 -13.73 -12.55
C GLY A 805 -15.24 -13.04 -12.37
N ASN A 806 -15.04 -11.89 -13.02
CA ASN A 806 -13.76 -11.15 -12.96
C ASN A 806 -13.80 -9.91 -12.05
N MET A 807 -14.96 -9.54 -11.50
CA MET A 807 -15.12 -8.41 -10.56
C MET A 807 -14.82 -8.82 -9.11
N ILE A 808 -13.80 -9.65 -8.89
CA ILE A 808 -13.28 -9.98 -7.56
C ILE A 808 -11.76 -9.84 -7.53
N PHE A 809 -11.22 -9.47 -6.38
CA PHE A 809 -9.79 -9.52 -6.13
C PHE A 809 -9.40 -10.88 -5.56
N GLU A 810 -8.29 -11.41 -6.04
CA GLU A 810 -7.67 -12.67 -5.61
C GLU A 810 -6.23 -12.34 -5.20
N GLY A 811 -5.96 -12.37 -3.89
CA GLY A 811 -4.65 -12.11 -3.30
C GLY A 811 -3.72 -13.32 -3.42
N GLU A 812 -2.44 -13.07 -3.65
CA GLU A 812 -1.46 -14.13 -3.91
C GLU A 812 -1.13 -14.94 -2.64
N ASN A 813 -1.23 -16.27 -2.72
CA ASN A 813 -0.58 -17.18 -1.76
C ASN A 813 0.96 -17.15 -1.93
N PRO A 814 1.75 -17.55 -0.93
CA PRO A 814 3.19 -17.71 -1.09
C PRO A 814 3.51 -18.78 -2.14
N PRO A 815 4.69 -18.74 -2.77
CA PRO A 815 5.09 -19.75 -3.75
C PRO A 815 5.04 -21.17 -3.18
N ALA A 816 4.41 -22.09 -3.90
CA ALA A 816 4.24 -23.47 -3.47
C ALA A 816 5.54 -24.29 -3.62
N GLY A 817 6.42 -24.24 -2.62
CA GLY A 817 7.61 -25.08 -2.55
C GLY A 817 8.70 -24.58 -1.60
N ALA A 818 9.92 -25.07 -1.79
CA ALA A 818 11.11 -24.55 -1.12
C ALA A 818 11.67 -23.35 -1.87
N ILE A 819 11.82 -22.22 -1.18
CA ILE A 819 12.35 -20.97 -1.74
C ILE A 819 13.87 -20.98 -1.65
N PHE A 820 14.54 -20.85 -2.79
CA PHE A 820 15.99 -20.77 -2.93
C PHE A 820 16.39 -19.37 -3.39
N ASP A 821 16.85 -18.54 -2.45
CA ASP A 821 17.40 -17.23 -2.75
C ASP A 821 18.92 -17.29 -2.95
N PHE A 822 19.42 -16.57 -3.95
CA PHE A 822 20.85 -16.49 -4.22
C PHE A 822 21.26 -15.16 -4.87
N TRP A 823 22.53 -14.79 -4.69
CA TRP A 823 23.18 -13.65 -5.32
C TRP A 823 23.93 -14.07 -6.58
N SER A 824 23.93 -13.22 -7.61
CA SER A 824 24.79 -13.32 -8.80
C SER A 824 25.36 -11.93 -9.14
N SER A 825 26.67 -11.81 -9.35
CA SER A 825 27.30 -10.52 -9.71
C SER A 825 27.20 -10.18 -11.21
N SER A 826 26.48 -10.99 -11.99
CA SER A 826 26.47 -10.97 -13.45
C SER A 826 25.11 -11.39 -13.99
N GLU A 827 24.65 -10.71 -15.04
CA GLU A 827 23.48 -11.07 -15.84
C GLU A 827 23.73 -12.35 -16.66
N ASP A 828 22.65 -12.95 -17.15
CA ASP A 828 22.60 -14.13 -18.02
C ASP A 828 23.44 -15.32 -17.55
N ARG A 829 23.63 -15.49 -16.22
CA ARG A 829 24.49 -16.54 -15.67
C ARG A 829 23.71 -17.85 -15.50
N PRO A 830 24.13 -18.97 -16.12
CA PRO A 830 23.57 -20.28 -15.81
C PRO A 830 23.85 -20.66 -14.35
N VAL A 831 22.81 -21.09 -13.65
CA VAL A 831 22.86 -21.62 -12.29
C VAL A 831 22.04 -22.89 -12.24
N ASP A 832 22.66 -23.99 -11.83
CA ASP A 832 22.02 -25.29 -11.67
C ASP A 832 21.84 -25.60 -10.19
N PHE A 833 20.71 -26.23 -9.84
CA PHE A 833 20.38 -26.72 -8.51
C PHE A 833 20.18 -28.23 -8.56
N ALA A 834 20.97 -28.97 -7.80
CA ALA A 834 20.72 -30.39 -7.53
C ALA A 834 20.18 -30.53 -6.11
N ILE A 835 18.96 -31.05 -5.97
CA ILE A 835 18.33 -31.32 -4.69
C ILE A 835 18.60 -32.78 -4.33
N LEU A 836 19.21 -32.99 -3.17
CA LEU A 836 19.62 -34.29 -2.67
C LEU A 836 18.83 -34.65 -1.41
N ASP A 837 18.54 -35.94 -1.23
CA ASP A 837 18.02 -36.46 0.03
C ASP A 837 19.10 -36.55 1.14
N ALA A 838 18.72 -37.09 2.30
CA ALA A 838 19.61 -37.29 3.43
C ALA A 838 20.79 -38.25 3.15
N ASP A 839 20.64 -39.19 2.21
CA ASP A 839 21.67 -40.13 1.76
C ASP A 839 22.52 -39.56 0.60
N ARG A 840 22.25 -38.31 0.19
CA ARG A 840 22.87 -37.55 -0.91
C ARG A 840 22.58 -38.11 -2.31
N VAL A 841 21.46 -38.81 -2.48
CA VAL A 841 20.92 -39.18 -3.79
C VAL A 841 20.16 -38.01 -4.37
N ALA A 842 20.37 -37.69 -5.66
CA ALA A 842 19.63 -36.63 -6.32
C ALA A 842 18.16 -37.03 -6.51
N VAL A 843 17.25 -36.18 -6.04
CA VAL A 843 15.81 -36.35 -6.23
C VAL A 843 15.26 -35.39 -7.27
N ALA A 844 15.86 -34.21 -7.42
CA ALA A 844 15.48 -33.21 -8.41
C ALA A 844 16.67 -32.41 -8.93
N GLU A 845 16.59 -31.97 -10.18
CA GLU A 845 17.51 -31.01 -10.79
C GLU A 845 16.72 -29.84 -11.42
N MET A 846 17.23 -28.62 -11.29
CA MET A 846 16.63 -27.41 -11.85
C MET A 846 17.72 -26.50 -12.43
N SER A 847 17.47 -25.89 -13.58
CA SER A 847 18.37 -24.87 -14.16
C SER A 847 17.68 -23.52 -14.23
N HIS A 848 18.43 -22.45 -13.97
CA HIS A 848 17.97 -21.07 -14.04
C HIS A 848 19.02 -20.18 -14.73
N VAL A 849 18.57 -19.09 -15.37
CA VAL A 849 19.44 -18.07 -15.95
C VAL A 849 19.32 -16.82 -15.08
N ALA A 850 20.30 -16.63 -14.21
CA ALA A 850 20.28 -15.59 -13.18
C ALA A 850 20.58 -14.21 -13.76
N GLY A 851 19.79 -13.22 -13.35
CA GLY A 851 20.11 -11.81 -13.51
C GLY A 851 21.22 -11.39 -12.53
N ARG A 852 21.79 -10.21 -12.76
CA ARG A 852 22.60 -9.55 -11.73
C ARG A 852 21.70 -9.20 -10.53
N GLY A 853 22.20 -9.41 -9.31
CA GLY A 853 21.50 -9.10 -8.07
C GLY A 853 21.06 -10.33 -7.30
N MET A 854 20.04 -10.15 -6.46
CA MET A 854 19.26 -11.20 -5.83
C MET A 854 18.38 -11.89 -6.86
N ASN A 855 18.30 -13.22 -6.78
CA ASN A 855 17.47 -14.08 -7.60
C ASN A 855 16.74 -15.07 -6.67
N ARG A 856 15.50 -15.42 -7.02
CA ARG A 856 14.65 -16.38 -6.29
C ARG A 856 14.18 -17.48 -7.23
N VAL A 857 14.39 -18.74 -6.85
CA VAL A 857 13.87 -19.93 -7.54
C VAL A 857 13.10 -20.78 -6.54
N VAL A 858 12.08 -21.51 -6.99
CA VAL A 858 11.25 -22.34 -6.12
C VAL A 858 11.28 -23.78 -6.60
N TRP A 859 11.69 -24.71 -5.73
CA TRP A 859 11.54 -26.13 -5.96
C TRP A 859 10.17 -26.60 -5.48
N ASP A 860 9.35 -27.14 -6.39
CA ASP A 860 7.96 -27.55 -6.11
C ASP A 860 7.83 -28.88 -5.32
N LEU A 861 8.90 -29.27 -4.62
CA LEU A 861 9.00 -30.40 -3.69
C LEU A 861 8.79 -31.77 -4.35
N ARG A 862 9.11 -31.89 -5.65
CA ARG A 862 8.87 -33.09 -6.45
C ARG A 862 10.13 -33.66 -7.08
N HIS A 863 10.05 -34.94 -7.42
CA HIS A 863 11.07 -35.64 -8.18
C HIS A 863 11.14 -35.16 -9.64
N THR A 864 12.35 -35.07 -10.20
CA THR A 864 12.55 -34.84 -11.65
C THR A 864 13.16 -36.07 -12.30
N TRP A 865 12.84 -36.32 -13.57
CA TRP A 865 13.26 -37.55 -14.27
C TRP A 865 14.71 -37.43 -14.78
N GLU A 866 15.52 -38.48 -14.57
CA GLU A 866 16.88 -38.53 -15.10
C GLU A 866 16.88 -38.42 -16.64
N GLY A 867 17.49 -37.36 -17.17
CA GLY A 867 17.62 -37.10 -18.60
C GLY A 867 16.59 -36.15 -19.22
N GLY A 868 15.63 -35.60 -18.44
CA GLY A 868 14.91 -34.37 -18.82
C GLY A 868 14.04 -34.38 -20.09
N GLY A 869 13.57 -35.54 -20.55
CA GLY A 869 12.75 -35.65 -21.75
C GLY A 869 11.30 -35.13 -21.58
N ASN A 870 10.74 -34.55 -22.65
CA ASN A 870 9.37 -34.01 -22.68
C ASN A 870 8.26 -35.00 -22.30
N GLY A 871 8.52 -36.31 -22.36
CA GLY A 871 7.56 -37.38 -22.06
C GLY A 871 7.31 -37.65 -20.57
N ALA A 872 8.16 -37.17 -19.65
CA ALA A 872 8.14 -37.63 -18.25
C ALA A 872 7.03 -37.03 -17.36
N GLY A 873 6.37 -35.94 -17.78
CA GLY A 873 5.33 -35.30 -16.96
C GLY A 873 5.84 -34.76 -15.62
N ARG A 874 4.93 -34.56 -14.65
CA ARG A 874 5.26 -34.05 -13.31
C ARG A 874 5.47 -35.21 -12.34
N GLY A 875 6.67 -35.31 -11.74
CA GLY A 875 6.99 -36.35 -10.76
C GLY A 875 6.27 -36.16 -9.41
N PRO A 876 6.25 -37.21 -8.57
CA PRO A 876 5.53 -37.18 -7.29
C PRO A 876 6.22 -36.29 -6.26
N LEU A 877 5.45 -35.85 -5.26
CA LEU A 877 5.99 -35.16 -4.08
C LEU A 877 6.98 -36.06 -3.35
N VAL A 878 8.14 -35.52 -2.99
CA VAL A 878 9.15 -36.21 -2.18
C VAL A 878 8.60 -36.59 -0.79
N LEU A 879 9.33 -37.39 -0.03
CA LEU A 879 8.97 -37.66 1.36
C LEU A 879 9.29 -36.46 2.27
N PRO A 880 8.46 -36.16 3.27
CA PRO A 880 8.83 -35.25 4.34
C PRO A 880 10.13 -35.69 5.04
N GLY A 881 11.06 -34.78 5.27
CA GLY A 881 12.40 -35.09 5.79
C GLY A 881 13.43 -33.99 5.52
N THR A 882 14.71 -34.33 5.71
CA THR A 882 15.84 -33.42 5.50
C THR A 882 16.38 -33.53 4.08
N TYR A 883 16.56 -32.39 3.41
CA TYR A 883 17.09 -32.28 2.05
C TYR A 883 18.29 -31.32 2.01
N ILE A 884 19.13 -31.49 0.98
CA ILE A 884 20.27 -30.63 0.69
C ILE A 884 20.08 -30.05 -0.71
N ALA A 885 19.88 -28.74 -0.81
CA ALA A 885 19.98 -28.03 -2.09
C ALA A 885 21.46 -27.74 -2.36
N ARG A 886 21.97 -28.14 -3.53
CA ARG A 886 23.31 -27.79 -4.03
C ARG A 886 23.19 -26.84 -5.21
N MET A 887 23.58 -25.58 -5.03
CA MET A 887 23.70 -24.61 -6.11
C MET A 887 25.08 -24.74 -6.79
N ILE A 888 25.10 -24.71 -8.12
CA ILE A 888 26.30 -24.68 -8.98
C ILE A 888 26.17 -23.46 -9.91
N ALA A 889 27.07 -22.49 -9.76
CA ALA A 889 27.08 -21.24 -10.53
C ALA A 889 28.49 -20.99 -11.09
N GLY A 890 28.84 -21.65 -12.20
CA GLY A 890 30.22 -21.69 -12.70
C GLY A 890 31.15 -22.39 -11.70
N ASP A 891 32.23 -21.72 -11.27
CA ASP A 891 33.17 -22.28 -10.28
C ASP A 891 32.64 -22.27 -8.83
N VAL A 892 31.49 -21.63 -8.57
CA VAL A 892 30.88 -21.57 -7.23
C VAL A 892 29.97 -22.78 -7.01
N VAL A 893 30.27 -23.59 -6.00
CA VAL A 893 29.39 -24.67 -5.52
C VAL A 893 29.08 -24.41 -4.04
N ALA A 894 27.80 -24.39 -3.69
CA ALA A 894 27.30 -24.17 -2.33
C ALA A 894 26.22 -25.20 -1.99
N GLU A 895 26.15 -25.63 -0.72
CA GLU A 895 25.12 -26.55 -0.22
C GLU A 895 24.38 -25.89 0.94
N GLN A 896 23.05 -26.04 0.97
CA GLN A 896 22.17 -25.60 2.06
C GLN A 896 21.26 -26.76 2.46
N THR A 897 21.14 -26.99 3.77
CA THR A 897 20.32 -28.08 4.34
C THR A 897 19.03 -27.50 4.90
N PHE A 898 17.88 -28.07 4.50
CA PHE A 898 16.56 -27.61 4.90
C PHE A 898 15.61 -28.79 5.18
N GLU A 899 14.42 -28.48 5.70
CA GLU A 899 13.39 -29.46 6.03
C GLU A 899 12.21 -29.34 5.06
N VAL A 900 11.71 -30.48 4.56
CA VAL A 900 10.42 -30.60 3.88
C VAL A 900 9.43 -31.21 4.86
N ARG A 901 8.32 -30.51 5.11
CA ARG A 901 7.26 -30.89 6.03
C ARG A 901 6.03 -31.36 5.26
N GLU A 902 5.31 -32.34 5.82
CA GLU A 902 3.97 -32.67 5.35
C GLU A 902 3.01 -31.54 5.74
N ASP A 903 1.95 -31.36 4.94
CA ASP A 903 0.84 -30.49 5.29
C ASP A 903 0.24 -30.88 6.65
N SER A 904 0.25 -29.95 7.60
CA SER A 904 -0.12 -30.19 9.00
C SER A 904 -1.54 -30.71 9.25
N ARG A 905 -2.39 -30.77 8.21
CA ARG A 905 -3.74 -31.33 8.23
C ARG A 905 -3.79 -32.84 7.93
N PHE A 906 -2.65 -33.48 7.63
CA PHE A 906 -2.55 -34.92 7.42
C PHE A 906 -2.24 -35.68 8.73
N ASP A 907 -3.09 -36.66 9.04
CA ASP A 907 -2.96 -37.55 10.21
C ASP A 907 -2.35 -38.93 9.88
N ASP A 908 -1.93 -39.16 8.63
CA ASP A 908 -1.43 -40.46 8.18
C ASP A 908 -0.08 -40.85 8.81
N ALA A 909 0.07 -42.13 9.12
CA ALA A 909 1.33 -42.64 9.67
C ALA A 909 2.46 -42.52 8.63
N PRO A 910 3.70 -42.09 9.01
CA PRO A 910 4.81 -41.94 8.08
C PRO A 910 5.13 -43.18 7.23
N THR A 911 4.85 -44.39 7.75
CA THR A 911 5.02 -45.65 7.00
C THR A 911 4.00 -45.83 5.87
N VAL A 912 2.80 -45.25 5.99
CA VAL A 912 1.80 -45.23 4.91
C VAL A 912 2.25 -44.27 3.82
N ARG A 913 2.68 -43.06 4.21
CA ARG A 913 3.23 -42.05 3.28
C ARG A 913 4.44 -42.57 2.52
N ALA A 914 5.34 -43.31 3.18
CA ALA A 914 6.49 -43.96 2.54
C ALA A 914 6.09 -44.96 1.43
N ALA A 915 5.26 -45.95 1.75
CA ALA A 915 4.83 -46.97 0.79
C ALA A 915 3.98 -46.38 -0.37
N TYR A 916 3.21 -45.34 -0.07
CA TYR A 916 2.46 -44.58 -1.07
C TYR A 916 3.39 -43.86 -2.06
N THR A 917 4.44 -43.20 -1.59
CA THR A 917 5.41 -42.51 -2.47
C THR A 917 6.20 -43.50 -3.33
N GLU A 918 6.59 -44.65 -2.78
CA GLU A 918 7.20 -45.76 -3.55
C GLU A 918 6.27 -46.20 -4.69
N THR A 919 4.99 -46.42 -4.39
CA THR A 919 3.97 -46.77 -5.40
C THR A 919 3.80 -45.69 -6.47
N LEU A 920 3.84 -44.40 -6.11
CA LEU A 920 3.78 -43.30 -7.07
C LEU A 920 5.02 -43.24 -7.96
N LEU A 921 6.21 -43.52 -7.44
CA LEU A 921 7.45 -43.55 -8.23
C LEU A 921 7.40 -44.67 -9.28
N GLU A 922 6.90 -45.86 -8.92
CA GLU A 922 6.67 -46.97 -9.86
C GLU A 922 5.68 -46.58 -10.98
N LEU A 923 4.51 -46.03 -10.61
CA LEU A 923 3.49 -45.61 -11.56
C LEU A 923 3.96 -44.46 -12.46
N TRP A 924 4.73 -43.53 -11.91
CA TRP A 924 5.32 -42.43 -12.67
C TRP A 924 6.36 -42.92 -13.67
N ALA A 925 7.21 -43.86 -13.29
CA ALA A 925 8.16 -44.51 -14.20
C ALA A 925 7.45 -45.25 -15.34
N LEU A 926 6.42 -46.05 -15.03
CA LEU A 926 5.58 -46.70 -16.04
C LEU A 926 4.94 -45.67 -16.98
N SER A 927 4.42 -44.56 -16.45
CA SER A 927 3.83 -43.49 -17.26
C SER A 927 4.85 -42.75 -18.14
N THR A 928 6.11 -42.69 -17.71
CA THR A 928 7.21 -42.05 -18.45
C THR A 928 7.68 -42.93 -19.59
N VAL A 929 8.02 -44.20 -19.32
CA VAL A 929 8.52 -45.13 -20.35
C VAL A 929 7.49 -45.33 -21.46
N THR A 930 6.22 -45.55 -21.10
CA THR A 930 5.11 -45.63 -22.09
C THR A 930 4.96 -44.34 -22.92
N SER A 931 5.20 -43.17 -22.34
CA SER A 931 5.10 -41.89 -23.04
C SER A 931 6.28 -41.63 -23.98
N VAL A 932 7.49 -42.05 -23.61
CA VAL A 932 8.68 -42.02 -24.48
C VAL A 932 8.48 -42.93 -25.69
N LEU A 933 8.08 -44.19 -25.48
CA LEU A 933 7.79 -45.13 -26.58
C LEU A 933 6.66 -44.62 -27.48
N ALA A 934 5.62 -43.99 -26.91
CA ALA A 934 4.55 -43.35 -27.68
C ALA A 934 5.03 -42.13 -28.48
N GLU A 935 6.04 -41.39 -28.02
CA GLU A 935 6.64 -40.27 -28.77
C GLU A 935 7.53 -40.77 -29.91
N GLU A 936 8.38 -41.76 -29.67
CA GLU A 936 9.21 -42.43 -30.68
C GLU A 936 8.37 -42.99 -31.83
N LEU A 937 7.33 -43.78 -31.52
CA LEU A 937 6.41 -44.32 -32.51
C LEU A 937 5.65 -43.23 -33.27
N ARG A 938 5.32 -42.09 -32.63
CA ARG A 938 4.69 -40.95 -33.31
C ARG A 938 5.64 -40.25 -34.28
N ASP A 939 6.92 -40.12 -33.96
CA ASP A 939 7.92 -39.58 -34.90
C ASP A 939 8.07 -40.50 -36.12
N VAL A 940 8.18 -41.80 -35.91
CA VAL A 940 8.27 -42.80 -36.99
C VAL A 940 7.03 -42.75 -37.89
N VAL A 941 5.82 -42.65 -37.32
CA VAL A 941 4.58 -42.43 -38.11
C VAL A 941 4.62 -41.08 -38.85
N GLY A 942 5.14 -40.02 -38.23
CA GLY A 942 5.35 -38.73 -38.89
C GLY A 942 6.28 -38.83 -40.11
N ARG A 943 7.34 -39.63 -40.01
CA ARG A 943 8.28 -39.92 -41.10
C ARG A 943 7.65 -40.76 -42.20
N LEU A 944 6.78 -41.71 -41.88
CA LEU A 944 5.96 -42.45 -42.86
C LEU A 944 4.98 -41.51 -43.61
N GLU A 945 4.48 -40.48 -42.94
CA GLU A 945 3.66 -39.41 -43.56
C GLU A 945 4.47 -38.38 -44.36
N GLY A 946 5.80 -38.56 -44.48
CA GLY A 946 6.68 -37.66 -45.23
C GLY A 946 7.07 -36.38 -44.49
N ARG A 947 6.97 -36.34 -43.16
CA ARG A 947 7.53 -35.26 -42.33
C ARG A 947 8.99 -35.57 -42.00
N GLY A 948 9.89 -34.60 -42.15
CA GLY A 948 11.32 -34.79 -41.88
C GLY A 948 11.98 -35.80 -42.84
N ASP A 949 12.85 -36.66 -42.29
CA ASP A 949 13.52 -37.72 -43.04
C ASP A 949 12.54 -38.88 -43.32
N ALA A 950 11.83 -38.73 -44.45
CA ALA A 950 10.74 -39.60 -44.87
C ALA A 950 11.14 -41.08 -44.93
N LEU A 951 10.40 -41.92 -44.21
CA LEU A 951 10.59 -43.36 -44.15
C LEU A 951 9.67 -44.03 -45.21
N SER A 952 10.15 -45.08 -45.87
CA SER A 952 9.35 -45.84 -46.83
C SER A 952 9.48 -47.33 -46.54
N VAL A 953 8.34 -47.96 -46.26
CA VAL A 953 8.19 -49.37 -45.87
C VAL A 953 7.09 -50.01 -46.73
N SER A 954 6.79 -51.30 -46.53
CA SER A 954 5.62 -51.92 -47.16
C SER A 954 4.33 -51.53 -46.43
N ASP A 955 3.21 -51.44 -47.15
CA ASP A 955 1.88 -51.10 -46.60
C ASP A 955 1.53 -51.88 -45.31
N GLN A 956 1.94 -53.15 -45.24
CA GLN A 956 1.73 -54.01 -44.06
C GLN A 956 2.52 -53.53 -42.83
N VAL A 957 3.79 -53.18 -43.01
CA VAL A 957 4.66 -52.67 -41.93
C VAL A 957 4.24 -51.26 -41.52
N GLU A 958 3.78 -50.43 -42.47
CA GLU A 958 3.19 -49.13 -42.13
C GLU A 958 1.92 -49.28 -41.29
N LEU A 959 1.05 -50.24 -41.61
CA LEU A 959 -0.14 -50.54 -40.80
C LEU A 959 0.25 -51.03 -39.40
N GLU A 960 1.20 -51.96 -39.29
CA GLU A 960 1.69 -52.49 -38.02
C GLU A 960 2.29 -51.38 -37.13
N ILE A 961 3.13 -50.50 -37.68
CA ILE A 961 3.67 -49.34 -36.95
C ILE A 961 2.57 -48.36 -36.53
N ARG A 962 1.57 -48.10 -37.38
CA ARG A 962 0.45 -47.19 -37.06
C ARG A 962 -0.47 -47.75 -35.98
N ASP A 963 -0.74 -49.05 -35.98
CA ASP A 963 -1.52 -49.70 -34.92
C ASP A 963 -0.73 -49.78 -33.61
N LEU A 964 0.57 -50.10 -33.66
CA LEU A 964 1.44 -50.07 -32.49
C LEU A 964 1.52 -48.66 -31.88
N ALA A 965 1.70 -47.61 -32.69
CA ALA A 965 1.68 -46.22 -32.25
C ALA A 965 0.35 -45.81 -31.60
N ARG A 966 -0.78 -46.33 -32.12
CA ARG A 966 -2.13 -46.11 -31.56
C ARG A 966 -2.26 -46.79 -30.20
N GLU A 967 -1.76 -48.01 -30.05
CA GLU A 967 -1.89 -48.80 -28.81
C GLU A 967 -0.96 -48.30 -27.71
N THR A 968 0.30 -48.00 -28.02
CA THR A 968 1.21 -47.34 -27.07
C THR A 968 0.69 -45.95 -26.65
N GLY A 969 0.06 -45.20 -27.56
CA GLY A 969 -0.60 -43.93 -27.24
C GLY A 969 -1.74 -44.09 -26.22
N GLU A 970 -2.57 -45.12 -26.35
CA GLU A 970 -3.64 -45.45 -25.39
C GLU A 970 -3.08 -45.92 -24.04
N VAL A 971 -2.03 -46.75 -24.04
CA VAL A 971 -1.35 -47.22 -22.82
C VAL A 971 -0.68 -46.08 -22.07
N SER A 972 0.02 -45.17 -22.76
CA SER A 972 0.57 -43.93 -22.18
C SER A 972 -0.53 -43.06 -21.55
N ASN A 973 -1.67 -42.90 -22.22
CA ASN A 973 -2.81 -42.15 -21.67
C ASN A 973 -3.35 -42.81 -20.38
N ARG A 974 -3.47 -44.14 -20.36
CA ARG A 974 -3.95 -44.88 -19.18
C ARG A 974 -2.95 -44.89 -18.03
N ALA A 975 -1.65 -45.04 -18.30
CA ALA A 975 -0.61 -44.99 -17.28
C ALA A 975 -0.56 -43.60 -16.61
N ARG A 976 -0.62 -42.52 -17.40
CA ARG A 976 -0.73 -41.15 -16.86
C ARG A 976 -2.04 -40.91 -16.10
N GLY A 977 -3.15 -41.49 -16.58
CA GLY A 977 -4.45 -41.44 -15.89
C GLY A 977 -4.45 -42.17 -14.54
N LEU A 978 -3.84 -43.36 -14.48
CA LEU A 978 -3.68 -44.13 -13.26
C LEU A 978 -2.76 -43.42 -12.26
N TYR A 979 -1.63 -42.88 -12.71
CA TYR A 979 -0.74 -42.07 -11.88
C TYR A 979 -1.48 -40.90 -11.21
N GLY A 980 -2.16 -40.06 -12.01
CA GLY A 980 -2.93 -38.93 -11.47
C GLY A 980 -4.07 -39.36 -10.53
N ALA A 981 -4.77 -40.45 -10.85
CA ALA A 981 -5.84 -40.99 -9.99
C ALA A 981 -5.34 -41.58 -8.66
N VAL A 982 -4.04 -41.84 -8.53
CA VAL A 982 -3.41 -42.26 -7.26
C VAL A 982 -2.84 -41.06 -6.52
N GLU A 983 -2.27 -40.07 -7.22
CA GLU A 983 -1.57 -38.90 -6.65
C GLU A 983 -2.40 -38.04 -5.67
N ASP A 984 -3.71 -38.00 -5.88
CA ASP A 984 -4.65 -37.18 -5.10
C ASP A 984 -4.91 -37.73 -3.68
N TRP A 985 -4.60 -39.01 -3.39
CA TRP A 985 -4.94 -39.64 -2.10
C TRP A 985 -3.79 -40.47 -1.51
N VAL A 986 -3.27 -40.05 -0.35
CA VAL A 986 -2.25 -40.80 0.40
C VAL A 986 -2.85 -42.11 0.92
N GLY A 987 -2.32 -43.25 0.47
CA GLY A 987 -2.78 -44.56 0.92
C GLY A 987 -2.37 -45.73 0.01
N PRO A 988 -2.83 -46.96 0.31
CA PRO A 988 -2.67 -48.09 -0.58
C PRO A 988 -3.56 -47.95 -1.83
N LEU A 989 -3.14 -48.57 -2.94
CA LEU A 989 -3.97 -48.70 -4.13
C LEU A 989 -5.30 -49.39 -3.81
N THR A 990 -6.38 -48.94 -4.45
CA THR A 990 -7.59 -49.75 -4.58
C THR A 990 -7.30 -51.01 -5.41
N SER A 991 -8.14 -52.05 -5.29
CA SER A 991 -7.96 -53.28 -6.08
C SER A 991 -7.98 -53.01 -7.58
N ASP A 992 -8.84 -52.09 -8.04
CA ASP A 992 -8.94 -51.72 -9.45
C ASP A 992 -7.67 -50.99 -9.95
N GLN A 993 -7.11 -50.06 -9.16
CA GLN A 993 -5.84 -49.41 -9.48
C GLN A 993 -4.66 -50.41 -9.49
N ALA A 994 -4.67 -51.40 -8.59
CA ALA A 994 -3.65 -52.45 -8.57
C ALA A 994 -3.74 -53.38 -9.79
N ASP A 995 -4.96 -53.81 -10.16
CA ASP A 995 -5.21 -54.61 -11.37
C ASP A 995 -4.85 -53.82 -12.64
N GLN A 996 -5.15 -52.50 -12.69
CA GLN A 996 -4.74 -51.62 -13.77
C GLN A 996 -3.21 -51.49 -13.88
N LYS A 997 -2.48 -51.36 -12.76
CA LYS A 997 -1.01 -51.28 -12.75
C LYS A 997 -0.40 -52.50 -13.42
N VAL A 998 -0.79 -53.71 -12.98
CA VAL A 998 -0.28 -54.98 -13.53
C VAL A 998 -0.60 -55.10 -15.02
N PHE A 999 -1.83 -54.77 -15.44
CA PHE A 999 -2.19 -54.79 -16.87
C PHE A 999 -1.33 -53.85 -17.72
N LEU A 1000 -1.01 -52.66 -17.22
CA LEU A 1000 -0.20 -51.67 -17.94
C LEU A 1000 1.29 -52.06 -17.98
N GLU A 1001 1.81 -52.70 -16.95
CA GLU A 1001 3.16 -53.30 -16.92
C GLU A 1001 3.27 -54.42 -17.96
N GLU A 1002 2.35 -55.40 -17.96
CA GLU A 1002 2.32 -56.50 -18.95
C GLU A 1002 2.16 -55.99 -20.40
N MET A 1003 1.38 -54.92 -20.60
CA MET A 1003 1.17 -54.33 -21.92
C MET A 1003 2.40 -53.55 -22.41
N LEU A 1004 3.12 -52.83 -21.54
CA LEU A 1004 4.36 -52.17 -21.92
C LEU A 1004 5.40 -53.18 -22.42
N GLU A 1005 5.65 -54.27 -21.69
CA GLU A 1005 6.58 -55.34 -22.12
C GLU A 1005 6.19 -55.92 -23.50
N THR A 1006 4.88 -56.03 -23.76
CA THR A 1006 4.36 -56.51 -25.05
C THR A 1006 4.66 -55.52 -26.18
N LEU A 1007 4.36 -54.24 -25.97
CA LEU A 1007 4.54 -53.17 -26.97
C LEU A 1007 6.02 -52.89 -27.27
N GLU A 1008 6.90 -52.96 -26.26
CA GLU A 1008 8.37 -52.85 -26.44
C GLU A 1008 8.90 -54.00 -27.30
N SER A 1009 8.48 -55.24 -27.01
CA SER A 1009 8.84 -56.43 -27.79
C SER A 1009 8.38 -56.37 -29.25
N GLU A 1010 7.17 -55.86 -29.49
CA GLU A 1010 6.66 -55.61 -30.84
C GLU A 1010 7.41 -54.47 -31.55
N TRP A 1011 7.78 -53.41 -30.83
CA TRP A 1011 8.59 -52.33 -31.39
C TRP A 1011 9.99 -52.79 -31.76
N ASP A 1012 10.69 -53.51 -30.89
CA ASP A 1012 12.01 -54.09 -31.16
C ASP A 1012 12.00 -55.01 -32.40
N ALA A 1013 10.94 -55.78 -32.59
CA ALA A 1013 10.78 -56.66 -33.74
C ALA A 1013 10.60 -55.88 -35.06
N LEU A 1014 9.88 -54.76 -35.03
CA LEU A 1014 9.66 -53.89 -36.20
C LEU A 1014 10.89 -53.01 -36.48
N SER A 1015 11.45 -52.36 -35.45
CA SER A 1015 12.58 -51.43 -35.54
C SER A 1015 13.85 -52.14 -36.04
N ALA A 1016 14.10 -53.39 -35.64
CA ALA A 1016 15.21 -54.20 -36.17
C ALA A 1016 15.10 -54.51 -37.68
N GLY A 1017 13.90 -54.40 -38.27
CA GLY A 1017 13.66 -54.51 -39.71
C GLY A 1017 13.81 -53.19 -40.47
N LEU A 1018 13.89 -52.06 -39.77
CA LEU A 1018 14.00 -50.72 -40.30
C LEU A 1018 15.43 -50.21 -40.11
N ALA A 1019 15.98 -49.49 -41.09
CA ALA A 1019 17.26 -48.80 -40.92
C ALA A 1019 17.01 -47.42 -40.27
N LEU A 1020 16.53 -47.45 -39.03
CA LEU A 1020 16.24 -46.27 -38.19
C LEU A 1020 17.51 -45.76 -37.48
#